data_AF-A0AAD1WT57-F1
#
_entry.id   AF-A0AAD1WT57-F1
#
_cell.length_a   1.000
_cell.length_b   1.000
_cell.length_c   1.000
_cell.angle_alpha   90.00
_cell.angle_beta   90.00
_cell.angle_gamma   90.00
#
_symmetry.space_group_name_H-M   'P 1'
#
loop_
_entity.id
_entity.type
_entity.pdbx_description
1 polymer ?
#
loop_
_entity_poly.entity_id
_entity_poly.type
_entity_poly.pdbx_seq_one_letter_code
_entity_poly.pdbx_strand_id
1 'polypeptide(L)'
;MTVSVKSIADELIFFDVKFEDKDVPDKLVELCTLHRLKEDDMVNEWMAFGTTRNLPLTVGNLSLLEHEVLNKKDIRSRQKLMKEKHCGTRDKNTIEDLIEVETEEENLLESYTTPAKGSQKRVLSTPENPHSKRISALSRSPHIFSPASFSPSATPSQKYSTRGNRGEVVTSYGEVHGTTWSGGSGRNASVGLLTSQDESLTKMYKFMFQKLLDIRDVVSSKIEELGESLKNNFHIDEFTSVSFPAQETVTVLGQIGCDSNGKLNSKSVILEGDREHSSGLHVPVDLTELKDYSLFPGQVVIMEGTNSTGRKFVPTKLYEGVPLPFHEPSEIFEDCPPQMVLTACGPFTTSDSITYDALKDLVDVINRDRPDVCILLGPFLDAKNEQIENLQLTVTFEDVFKCCLKMIVEGTRPSGSHLVFVPSIRDVHHYPVYPQPPFTCYEPSKEDKQRVHFVSDPCTLTVNSVVFGFTSTDLLFHMGAEEISSSSAGAPDRFSRILKHILTQRSYYPLYPPSEEMNIDYEGLYSFASMPVTPDIFIIPSELRYFIKDISGCICINPGRLTKGLVGGDPGPRWRFDFNLSLGKPYNLEKFPLLFNGLKAYKSPFLWNDFLLPSGPQALSLPQAPPPKPPRLHLDERSKSPVKEVEGGALRPLLSPSDNGISAQEREERILAHAGSLLSLHVDLGPSILDDVLEIMDKV
;
A
#
# COMPACT_ATOMS: atom_id res chain seq x y z
N MET A 1 -54.86 -13.79 17.32
CA MET A 1 -55.36 -12.76 18.26
C MET A 1 -56.73 -12.34 17.74
N THR A 2 -57.68 -11.99 18.59
CA THR A 2 -59.04 -11.62 18.16
C THR A 2 -59.11 -10.12 17.87
N VAL A 3 -58.54 -9.74 16.73
CA VAL A 3 -58.55 -8.35 16.25
C VAL A 3 -59.99 -7.92 15.98
N SER A 4 -60.37 -6.70 16.36
CA SER A 4 -61.76 -6.23 16.21
C SER A 4 -61.89 -4.90 15.45
N VAL A 5 -62.93 -4.82 14.62
CA VAL A 5 -63.25 -3.65 13.78
C VAL A 5 -63.38 -2.37 14.61
N LYS A 6 -63.92 -2.48 15.83
CA LYS A 6 -64.05 -1.36 16.77
C LYS A 6 -62.68 -0.88 17.26
N SER A 7 -61.81 -1.78 17.70
CA SER A 7 -60.49 -1.40 18.22
C SER A 7 -59.62 -0.74 17.14
N ILE A 8 -59.70 -1.18 15.88
CA ILE A 8 -59.02 -0.49 14.77
C ILE A 8 -59.64 0.89 14.49
N ALA A 9 -60.96 1.02 14.53
CA ALA A 9 -61.62 2.31 14.35
C ALA A 9 -61.28 3.30 15.48
N ASP A 10 -61.23 2.84 16.73
CA ASP A 10 -60.88 3.63 17.90
C ASP A 10 -59.41 4.13 17.82
N GLU A 11 -58.46 3.29 17.37
CA GLU A 11 -57.07 3.70 17.10
C GLU A 11 -56.96 4.67 15.92
N LEU A 12 -57.67 4.45 14.80
CA LEU A 12 -57.69 5.40 13.68
C LEU A 12 -58.21 6.79 14.10
N ILE A 13 -59.18 6.83 15.02
CA ILE A 13 -59.70 8.08 15.61
C ILE A 13 -58.65 8.72 16.54
N PHE A 14 -57.91 7.94 17.31
CA PHE A 14 -56.83 8.45 18.18
C PHE A 14 -55.73 9.20 17.39
N PHE A 15 -55.45 8.78 16.15
CA PHE A 15 -54.50 9.44 15.24
C PHE A 15 -55.14 10.47 14.26
N ASP A 16 -56.41 10.88 14.46
CA ASP A 16 -57.21 11.78 13.57
C ASP A 16 -57.23 11.35 12.08
N VAL A 17 -57.16 10.04 11.81
CA VAL A 17 -57.10 9.50 10.45
C VAL A 17 -58.51 9.38 9.86
N LYS A 18 -58.88 10.38 9.06
CA LYS A 18 -60.19 10.45 8.41
C LYS A 18 -60.26 9.48 7.22
N PHE A 19 -61.27 8.61 7.24
CA PHE A 19 -61.65 7.73 6.14
C PHE A 19 -63.14 7.93 5.83
N GLU A 20 -63.49 7.94 4.54
CA GLU A 20 -64.88 8.12 4.08
C GLU A 20 -65.55 6.77 3.73
N ASP A 21 -64.74 5.75 3.48
CA ASP A 21 -65.15 4.45 2.96
C ASP A 21 -65.45 3.47 4.12
N LYS A 22 -66.63 2.86 4.14
CA LYS A 22 -67.07 2.03 5.28
C LYS A 22 -66.33 0.71 5.41
N ASP A 23 -65.74 0.23 4.32
CA ASP A 23 -65.12 -1.08 4.22
C ASP A 23 -63.62 -1.04 4.61
N VAL A 24 -63.07 0.15 4.88
CA VAL A 24 -61.66 0.36 5.30
C VAL A 24 -61.32 -0.36 6.62
N PRO A 25 -62.11 -0.23 7.71
CA PRO A 25 -61.83 -0.92 8.96
C PRO A 25 -61.88 -2.45 8.81
N ASP A 26 -62.82 -2.98 8.03
CA ASP A 26 -62.93 -4.43 7.79
C ASP A 26 -61.72 -4.95 6.99
N LYS A 27 -61.25 -4.23 5.96
CA LYS A 27 -60.02 -4.60 5.24
C LYS A 27 -58.77 -4.51 6.12
N LEU A 28 -58.71 -3.57 7.06
CA LEU A 28 -57.63 -3.51 8.04
C LEU A 28 -57.65 -4.72 9.01
N VAL A 29 -58.82 -5.15 9.49
CA VAL A 29 -58.96 -6.38 10.29
C VAL A 29 -58.52 -7.62 9.50
N GLU A 30 -58.87 -7.69 8.20
CA GLU A 30 -58.41 -8.75 7.30
C GLU A 30 -56.88 -8.80 7.22
N LEU A 31 -56.23 -7.66 6.97
CA LEU A 31 -54.76 -7.55 6.87
C LEU A 31 -54.05 -7.85 8.19
N CYS A 32 -54.60 -7.40 9.33
CA CYS A 32 -54.09 -7.76 10.67
C CYS A 32 -54.17 -9.27 10.91
N THR A 33 -55.26 -9.89 10.48
CA THR A 33 -55.47 -11.33 10.61
C THR A 33 -54.52 -12.13 9.71
N LEU A 34 -54.31 -11.67 8.48
CA LEU A 34 -53.43 -12.30 7.48
C LEU A 34 -51.96 -12.27 7.92
N HIS A 35 -51.46 -11.09 8.30
CA HIS A 35 -50.05 -10.86 8.66
C HIS A 35 -49.76 -10.97 10.17
N ARG A 36 -50.77 -11.34 10.97
CA ARG A 36 -50.70 -11.51 12.44
C ARG A 36 -50.22 -10.27 13.22
N LEU A 37 -50.50 -9.07 12.68
CA LEU A 37 -50.22 -7.80 13.32
C LEU A 37 -51.30 -7.45 14.35
N LYS A 38 -50.96 -6.62 15.33
CA LYS A 38 -51.94 -5.95 16.20
C LYS A 38 -52.56 -4.74 15.49
N GLU A 39 -53.65 -4.26 16.07
CA GLU A 39 -54.32 -3.01 15.73
C GLU A 39 -53.33 -1.83 15.66
N ASP A 40 -52.63 -1.53 16.75
CA ASP A 40 -51.69 -0.42 16.87
C ASP A 40 -50.50 -0.58 15.90
N ASP A 41 -49.97 -1.80 15.72
CA ASP A 41 -48.88 -2.08 14.76
C ASP A 41 -49.30 -1.76 13.31
N MET A 42 -50.53 -2.13 12.92
CA MET A 42 -51.06 -1.89 11.58
C MET A 42 -51.34 -0.42 11.32
N VAL A 43 -51.93 0.29 12.28
CA VAL A 43 -52.20 1.73 12.14
C VAL A 43 -50.88 2.51 12.02
N ASN A 44 -49.84 2.13 12.77
CA ASN A 44 -48.50 2.73 12.65
C ASN A 44 -47.85 2.44 11.27
N GLU A 45 -47.92 1.22 10.74
CA GLU A 45 -47.42 0.90 9.39
C GLU A 45 -48.16 1.66 8.29
N TRP A 46 -49.49 1.78 8.39
CA TRP A 46 -50.26 2.64 7.48
C TRP A 46 -49.84 4.11 7.61
N MET A 47 -49.71 4.64 8.82
CA MET A 47 -49.31 6.04 9.04
C MET A 47 -47.92 6.34 8.46
N ALA A 48 -46.96 5.42 8.61
CA ALA A 48 -45.64 5.54 7.99
C ALA A 48 -45.72 5.57 6.45
N PHE A 49 -46.46 4.64 5.84
CA PHE A 49 -46.61 4.55 4.38
C PHE A 49 -47.40 5.71 3.79
N GLY A 50 -48.57 6.01 4.37
CA GLY A 50 -49.48 7.07 3.97
C GLY A 50 -48.85 8.46 4.09
N THR A 51 -48.12 8.75 5.17
CA THR A 51 -47.38 10.02 5.33
C THR A 51 -46.23 10.14 4.33
N THR A 52 -45.47 9.06 4.12
CA THR A 52 -44.32 9.05 3.19
C THR A 52 -44.74 9.28 1.73
N ARG A 53 -45.97 8.91 1.36
CA ARG A 53 -46.51 9.06 -0.02
C ARG A 53 -47.63 10.10 -0.16
N ASN A 54 -48.02 10.75 0.95
CA ASN A 54 -49.15 11.68 1.06
C ASN A 54 -50.46 11.11 0.46
N LEU A 55 -50.82 9.88 0.84
CA LEU A 55 -51.98 9.14 0.32
C LEU A 55 -53.14 9.10 1.32
N PRO A 56 -54.40 9.29 0.89
CA PRO A 56 -55.58 9.14 1.75
C PRO A 56 -55.85 7.66 2.08
N LEU A 57 -56.45 7.41 3.24
CA LEU A 57 -56.83 6.06 3.67
C LEU A 57 -58.05 5.57 2.89
N THR A 58 -57.82 4.65 1.95
CA THR A 58 -58.83 4.00 1.09
C THR A 58 -58.49 2.53 0.88
N VAL A 59 -59.49 1.69 0.58
CA VAL A 59 -59.29 0.25 0.36
C VAL A 59 -58.24 -0.04 -0.72
N GLY A 60 -58.25 0.73 -1.81
CA GLY A 60 -57.26 0.59 -2.89
C GLY A 60 -55.81 0.90 -2.46
N ASN A 61 -55.62 1.90 -1.58
CA ASN A 61 -54.29 2.23 -1.05
C ASN A 61 -53.82 1.23 0.01
N LEU A 62 -54.74 0.55 0.73
CA LEU A 62 -54.41 -0.55 1.63
C LEU A 62 -53.87 -1.78 0.89
N SER A 63 -54.42 -2.11 -0.29
CA SER A 63 -53.84 -3.17 -1.14
C SER A 63 -52.45 -2.80 -1.70
N LEU A 64 -52.11 -1.52 -1.83
CA LEU A 64 -50.74 -1.09 -2.15
C LEU A 64 -49.79 -1.26 -0.94
N LEU A 65 -50.23 -0.95 0.29
CA LEU A 65 -49.49 -1.25 1.52
C LEU A 65 -49.22 -2.77 1.66
N GLU A 66 -50.26 -3.59 1.46
CA GLU A 66 -50.22 -5.04 1.48
C GLU A 66 -49.14 -5.60 0.53
N HIS A 67 -49.18 -5.19 -0.74
CA HIS A 67 -48.24 -5.67 -1.76
C HIS A 67 -46.82 -5.12 -1.58
N GLU A 68 -46.66 -3.84 -1.27
CA GLU A 68 -45.34 -3.21 -1.22
C GLU A 68 -44.59 -3.36 0.09
N VAL A 69 -45.29 -3.49 1.23
CA VAL A 69 -44.69 -3.50 2.57
C VAL A 69 -44.94 -4.83 3.28
N LEU A 70 -46.21 -5.18 3.52
CA LEU A 70 -46.56 -6.27 4.43
C LEU A 70 -46.08 -7.64 3.92
N ASN A 71 -46.35 -7.96 2.64
CA ASN A 71 -45.89 -9.21 2.03
C ASN A 71 -44.35 -9.37 2.04
N LYS A 72 -43.58 -8.27 1.91
CA LYS A 72 -42.11 -8.32 1.99
C LYS A 72 -41.60 -8.49 3.43
N LYS A 73 -42.33 -7.96 4.41
CA LYS A 73 -42.06 -8.12 5.84
C LYS A 73 -42.25 -9.58 6.26
N ASP A 74 -43.25 -10.25 5.70
CA ASP A 74 -43.60 -11.64 5.98
C ASP A 74 -42.60 -12.67 5.40
N ILE A 75 -42.00 -12.38 4.24
CA ILE A 75 -40.90 -13.21 3.70
C ILE A 75 -39.68 -13.14 4.64
N ARG A 76 -39.33 -11.93 5.12
CA ARG A 76 -38.21 -11.72 6.03
C ARG A 76 -38.44 -12.32 7.43
N SER A 77 -39.68 -12.31 7.93
CA SER A 77 -40.02 -12.91 9.23
C SER A 77 -39.89 -14.44 9.19
N ARG A 78 -40.34 -15.09 8.11
CA ARG A 78 -40.19 -16.54 7.88
C ARG A 78 -38.71 -16.94 7.80
N GLN A 79 -37.90 -16.21 7.02
CA GLN A 79 -36.45 -16.43 6.94
C GLN A 79 -35.76 -16.33 8.32
N LYS A 80 -36.17 -15.37 9.17
CA LYS A 80 -35.63 -15.27 10.53
C LYS A 80 -36.05 -16.44 11.43
N LEU A 81 -37.34 -16.84 11.37
CA LEU A 81 -37.88 -17.93 12.18
C LEU A 81 -37.28 -19.31 11.82
N MET A 82 -36.93 -19.52 10.54
CA MET A 82 -36.16 -20.70 10.14
C MET A 82 -34.74 -20.68 10.71
N LYS A 83 -34.10 -19.51 10.80
CA LYS A 83 -32.74 -19.37 11.36
C LYS A 83 -32.68 -19.65 12.87
N GLU A 84 -33.70 -19.27 13.62
CA GLU A 84 -33.77 -19.48 15.08
C GLU A 84 -34.13 -20.94 15.48
N LYS A 85 -34.76 -21.72 14.59
CA LYS A 85 -35.16 -23.12 14.87
C LYS A 85 -34.08 -24.19 14.68
N HIS A 86 -32.89 -23.83 14.22
CA HIS A 86 -31.86 -24.79 13.78
C HIS A 86 -30.75 -25.10 14.81
N CYS A 87 -30.89 -24.64 16.06
CA CYS A 87 -29.96 -25.01 17.14
C CYS A 87 -30.26 -26.43 17.70
N GLY A 88 -29.79 -27.45 16.99
CA GLY A 88 -29.81 -28.85 17.46
C GLY A 88 -28.92 -29.73 16.59
N THR A 89 -28.16 -30.64 17.20
CA THR A 89 -27.24 -31.54 16.49
C THR A 89 -27.99 -32.43 15.49
N ARG A 90 -27.58 -32.34 14.21
CA ARG A 90 -28.04 -33.22 13.12
C ARG A 90 -26.88 -34.07 12.60
N ASP A 91 -27.20 -35.26 12.11
CA ASP A 91 -26.27 -36.11 11.38
C ASP A 91 -25.99 -35.55 9.98
N LYS A 92 -24.81 -35.88 9.41
CA LYS A 92 -24.29 -35.32 8.16
C LYS A 92 -25.30 -35.48 7.01
N ASN A 93 -25.84 -36.69 6.86
CA ASN A 93 -26.72 -37.06 5.75
C ASN A 93 -27.99 -36.18 5.73
N THR A 94 -28.55 -35.85 6.91
CA THR A 94 -29.74 -35.00 7.04
C THR A 94 -29.47 -33.51 6.76
N ILE A 95 -28.22 -33.13 6.49
CA ILE A 95 -27.84 -31.78 6.04
C ILE A 95 -27.64 -31.77 4.52
N GLU A 96 -27.04 -32.82 3.94
CA GLU A 96 -26.91 -32.97 2.49
C GLU A 96 -28.29 -33.07 1.80
N ASP A 97 -29.23 -33.88 2.32
CA ASP A 97 -30.61 -33.97 1.81
C ASP A 97 -31.32 -32.59 1.75
N LEU A 98 -31.06 -31.70 2.72
CA LEU A 98 -31.70 -30.38 2.78
C LEU A 98 -31.08 -29.39 1.78
N ILE A 99 -29.77 -29.49 1.52
CA ILE A 99 -29.07 -28.65 0.56
C ILE A 99 -29.49 -29.03 -0.88
N GLU A 100 -29.71 -30.32 -1.17
CA GLU A 100 -30.26 -30.74 -2.45
C GLU A 100 -31.68 -30.18 -2.67
N VAL A 101 -32.57 -30.27 -1.66
CA VAL A 101 -33.93 -29.71 -1.76
C VAL A 101 -33.95 -28.18 -1.95
N GLU A 102 -33.16 -27.42 -1.19
CA GLU A 102 -33.05 -25.97 -1.41
C GLU A 102 -32.48 -25.63 -2.80
N THR A 103 -31.56 -26.47 -3.32
CA THR A 103 -31.00 -26.32 -4.67
C THR A 103 -32.03 -26.66 -5.76
N GLU A 104 -32.88 -27.67 -5.58
CA GLU A 104 -33.96 -27.98 -6.53
C GLU A 104 -35.02 -26.87 -6.57
N GLU A 105 -35.38 -26.27 -5.42
CA GLU A 105 -36.32 -25.14 -5.38
C GLU A 105 -35.76 -23.87 -6.07
N GLU A 106 -34.48 -23.52 -5.88
CA GLU A 106 -33.88 -22.38 -6.60
C GLU A 106 -33.79 -22.62 -8.12
N ASN A 107 -33.44 -23.84 -8.57
CA ASN A 107 -33.45 -24.18 -10.01
C ASN A 107 -34.86 -24.13 -10.63
N LEU A 108 -35.87 -24.59 -9.89
CA LEU A 108 -37.27 -24.46 -10.30
C LEU A 108 -37.69 -22.99 -10.43
N LEU A 109 -37.25 -22.11 -9.53
CA LEU A 109 -37.53 -20.68 -9.58
C LEU A 109 -36.87 -19.98 -10.78
N GLU A 110 -35.62 -20.29 -11.13
CA GLU A 110 -35.00 -19.72 -12.34
C GLU A 110 -35.74 -20.12 -13.63
N SER A 111 -36.34 -21.32 -13.69
CA SER A 111 -37.02 -21.85 -14.88
C SER A 111 -38.26 -21.05 -15.33
N TYR A 112 -38.86 -20.24 -14.45
CA TYR A 112 -39.98 -19.35 -14.76
C TYR A 112 -39.56 -17.92 -15.17
N THR A 113 -38.26 -17.62 -15.17
CA THR A 113 -37.75 -16.29 -15.57
C THR A 113 -37.64 -16.16 -17.10
N THR A 114 -37.95 -14.98 -17.65
CA THR A 114 -37.87 -14.73 -19.10
C THR A 114 -36.48 -14.23 -19.51
N PRO A 115 -35.83 -14.83 -20.54
CA PRO A 115 -34.45 -14.46 -20.89
C PRO A 115 -34.29 -13.01 -21.40
N ALA A 116 -33.41 -12.24 -20.77
CA ALA A 116 -32.98 -10.94 -21.28
C ALA A 116 -32.12 -11.12 -22.56
N LYS A 117 -32.31 -10.23 -23.55
CA LYS A 117 -31.62 -10.32 -24.85
C LYS A 117 -30.14 -9.93 -24.74
N GLY A 118 -29.21 -10.86 -25.00
CA GLY A 118 -27.77 -10.57 -25.05
C GLY A 118 -26.93 -11.60 -25.81
N SER A 119 -26.60 -11.29 -27.09
CA SER A 119 -25.49 -11.86 -27.89
C SER A 119 -25.28 -13.39 -27.92
N GLN A 120 -25.75 -14.06 -28.99
CA GLN A 120 -25.37 -15.45 -29.32
C GLN A 120 -23.87 -15.61 -29.66
N LYS A 121 -23.21 -16.68 -29.19
CA LYS A 121 -21.90 -17.09 -29.74
C LYS A 121 -21.61 -18.60 -29.60
N ARG A 122 -21.87 -19.34 -30.70
CA ARG A 122 -21.59 -20.78 -30.95
C ARG A 122 -22.25 -21.81 -30.02
N VAL A 123 -22.66 -22.92 -30.64
CA VAL A 123 -23.02 -24.17 -29.96
C VAL A 123 -21.74 -24.87 -29.52
N LEU A 124 -21.68 -25.27 -28.24
CA LEU A 124 -20.75 -26.27 -27.72
C LEU A 124 -21.54 -27.56 -27.44
N SER A 125 -20.93 -28.72 -27.65
CA SER A 125 -21.61 -30.02 -27.68
C SER A 125 -21.27 -30.91 -26.48
N THR A 126 -21.52 -30.39 -25.28
CA THR A 126 -21.54 -31.13 -24.01
C THR A 126 -22.53 -30.46 -23.05
N PRO A 127 -23.30 -31.21 -22.24
CA PRO A 127 -24.15 -30.64 -21.21
C PRO A 127 -23.34 -30.31 -19.95
N GLU A 128 -23.10 -29.03 -19.68
CA GLU A 128 -22.61 -28.53 -18.39
C GLU A 128 -23.75 -27.78 -17.70
N ASN A 129 -24.03 -28.07 -16.42
CA ASN A 129 -24.96 -27.29 -15.61
C ASN A 129 -24.32 -25.94 -15.25
N PRO A 130 -24.92 -24.79 -15.62
CA PRO A 130 -24.32 -23.48 -15.40
C PRO A 130 -24.59 -22.99 -13.96
N HIS A 131 -23.86 -23.51 -12.98
CA HIS A 131 -23.99 -23.07 -11.58
C HIS A 131 -23.69 -21.57 -11.43
N SER A 132 -24.57 -20.86 -10.71
CA SER A 132 -24.50 -19.41 -10.56
C SER A 132 -23.29 -18.94 -9.75
N LYS A 133 -22.52 -17.99 -10.30
CA LYS A 133 -21.28 -17.45 -9.72
C LYS A 133 -21.44 -16.64 -8.42
N ARG A 134 -22.60 -16.71 -7.75
CA ARG A 134 -22.84 -16.13 -6.42
C ARG A 134 -22.56 -17.11 -5.28
N ILE A 135 -22.73 -18.41 -5.49
CA ILE A 135 -22.67 -19.41 -4.41
C ILE A 135 -21.22 -19.66 -3.95
N SER A 136 -20.25 -19.57 -4.86
CA SER A 136 -18.81 -19.75 -4.58
C SER A 136 -18.20 -18.72 -3.62
N ALA A 137 -18.92 -17.65 -3.26
CA ALA A 137 -18.43 -16.58 -2.40
C ALA A 137 -18.82 -16.71 -0.91
N LEU A 138 -19.74 -17.63 -0.55
CA LEU A 138 -20.27 -17.73 0.81
C LEU A 138 -19.81 -18.97 1.61
N SER A 139 -19.22 -19.98 0.98
CA SER A 139 -18.74 -21.18 1.69
C SER A 139 -17.33 -20.97 2.26
N ARG A 140 -17.24 -20.46 3.50
CA ARG A 140 -16.00 -20.52 4.32
C ARG A 140 -15.99 -21.78 5.20
N SER A 141 -16.00 -22.93 4.54
CA SER A 141 -15.68 -24.25 5.09
C SER A 141 -14.59 -24.89 4.20
N PRO A 142 -13.81 -25.88 4.67
CA PRO A 142 -12.65 -26.38 3.92
C PRO A 142 -13.07 -26.93 2.56
N HIS A 143 -12.26 -26.64 1.52
CA HIS A 143 -12.57 -27.01 0.14
C HIS A 143 -13.01 -28.48 0.01
N ILE A 144 -14.17 -28.70 -0.61
CA ILE A 144 -14.57 -30.02 -1.10
C ILE A 144 -13.56 -30.41 -2.18
N PHE A 145 -12.65 -31.33 -1.82
CA PHE A 145 -11.53 -31.79 -2.64
C PHE A 145 -12.01 -32.44 -3.95
N SER A 146 -12.21 -31.61 -4.97
CA SER A 146 -12.54 -32.05 -6.31
C SER A 146 -11.27 -32.53 -7.01
N PRO A 147 -11.23 -33.68 -7.72
CA PRO A 147 -10.02 -34.18 -8.39
C PRO A 147 -9.37 -33.18 -9.37
N ALA A 148 -10.14 -32.22 -9.87
CA ALA A 148 -9.64 -31.09 -10.66
C ALA A 148 -8.63 -30.19 -9.91
N SER A 149 -8.75 -29.99 -8.60
CA SER A 149 -7.83 -29.12 -7.83
C SER A 149 -6.45 -29.75 -7.57
N PHE A 150 -6.29 -31.05 -7.85
CA PHE A 150 -5.01 -31.76 -7.81
C PHE A 150 -4.51 -32.16 -9.22
N SER A 151 -5.27 -31.82 -10.27
CA SER A 151 -4.85 -32.08 -11.65
C SER A 151 -3.81 -31.04 -12.07
N PRO A 152 -2.66 -31.44 -12.65
CA PRO A 152 -1.66 -30.49 -13.15
C PRO A 152 -2.29 -29.48 -14.12
N SER A 153 -1.96 -28.19 -13.95
CA SER A 153 -2.47 -27.13 -14.83
C SER A 153 -2.24 -27.47 -16.29
N ALA A 154 -3.26 -27.28 -17.14
CA ALA A 154 -3.22 -27.72 -18.52
C ALA A 154 -2.36 -26.83 -19.44
N THR A 155 -2.13 -25.56 -19.05
CA THR A 155 -1.38 -24.57 -19.86
C THR A 155 -0.53 -23.57 -19.02
N PRO A 156 0.20 -24.02 -17.98
CA PRO A 156 0.97 -23.13 -17.12
C PRO A 156 1.99 -22.30 -17.93
N SER A 157 2.12 -21.02 -17.58
CA SER A 157 3.13 -20.12 -18.15
C SER A 157 3.03 -19.93 -19.67
N GLN A 158 1.94 -20.32 -20.34
CA GLN A 158 1.87 -20.34 -21.82
C GLN A 158 2.15 -18.96 -22.46
N LYS A 159 1.71 -17.87 -21.83
CA LYS A 159 1.97 -16.48 -22.26
C LYS A 159 3.42 -16.04 -22.00
N TYR A 160 4.08 -16.58 -20.98
CA TYR A 160 5.50 -16.33 -20.70
C TYR A 160 6.40 -17.00 -21.76
N SER A 161 6.10 -18.25 -22.09
CA SER A 161 6.92 -19.06 -23.02
C SER A 161 6.75 -18.68 -24.50
N THR A 162 5.69 -17.95 -24.85
CA THR A 162 5.41 -17.47 -26.22
C THR A 162 5.81 -16.01 -26.47
N ARG A 163 6.51 -15.37 -25.53
CA ARG A 163 6.86 -13.94 -25.60
C ARG A 163 7.93 -13.64 -26.68
N GLY A 164 7.69 -12.61 -27.49
CA GLY A 164 8.62 -12.17 -28.53
C GLY A 164 9.77 -11.26 -28.07
N ASN A 165 9.64 -10.63 -26.89
CA ASN A 165 10.57 -9.62 -26.36
C ASN A 165 11.70 -10.20 -25.48
N ARG A 166 12.08 -11.47 -25.67
CA ARG A 166 13.11 -12.15 -24.86
C ARG A 166 14.49 -11.51 -25.08
N GLY A 167 14.92 -10.69 -24.11
CA GLY A 167 16.23 -10.04 -24.12
C GLY A 167 16.27 -8.63 -24.73
N GLU A 168 15.11 -7.99 -24.91
CA GLU A 168 15.00 -6.57 -25.27
C GLU A 168 15.60 -5.66 -24.19
N VAL A 169 16.36 -4.63 -24.58
CA VAL A 169 16.93 -3.62 -23.67
C VAL A 169 15.97 -2.43 -23.60
N VAL A 170 15.22 -2.33 -22.51
CA VAL A 170 14.09 -1.38 -22.36
C VAL A 170 14.47 0.01 -21.82
N THR A 171 15.63 0.12 -21.20
CA THR A 171 16.27 1.36 -20.69
C THR A 171 17.78 1.18 -20.75
N SER A 172 18.53 2.28 -20.88
CA SER A 172 19.99 2.32 -20.73
C SER A 172 20.43 3.60 -20.00
N TYR A 173 21.64 3.59 -19.45
CA TYR A 173 22.27 4.69 -18.73
C TYR A 173 23.79 4.60 -18.92
N GLY A 174 24.49 5.74 -18.93
CA GLY A 174 25.93 5.79 -19.24
C GLY A 174 26.24 5.52 -20.73
N GLU A 175 27.51 5.18 -21.02
CA GLU A 175 27.94 4.81 -22.37
C GLU A 175 27.56 3.36 -22.70
N VAL A 176 26.86 3.14 -23.83
CA VAL A 176 26.28 1.84 -24.15
C VAL A 176 27.19 1.05 -25.11
N HIS A 177 28.02 0.17 -24.57
CA HIS A 177 28.91 -0.72 -25.33
C HIS A 177 28.17 -1.94 -25.96
N GLY A 178 27.15 -1.68 -26.78
CA GLY A 178 26.45 -2.68 -27.58
C GLY A 178 25.44 -3.54 -26.82
N THR A 179 25.25 -4.78 -27.27
CA THR A 179 24.24 -5.74 -26.73
C THR A 179 24.85 -7.02 -26.16
N THR A 180 26.18 -7.13 -26.17
CA THR A 180 26.92 -8.25 -25.58
C THR A 180 27.49 -7.81 -24.24
N TRP A 181 27.12 -8.53 -23.19
CA TRP A 181 27.46 -8.23 -21.81
C TRP A 181 28.20 -9.46 -21.23
N SER A 182 29.34 -9.24 -20.59
CA SER A 182 30.19 -10.32 -20.07
C SER A 182 30.98 -9.87 -18.84
N GLY A 183 30.80 -10.54 -17.71
CA GLY A 183 31.56 -10.31 -16.47
C GLY A 183 32.82 -11.17 -16.33
N GLY A 184 33.53 -10.97 -15.23
CA GLY A 184 34.78 -11.67 -14.87
C GLY A 184 34.61 -13.01 -14.17
N SER A 185 33.38 -13.57 -14.09
CA SER A 185 33.06 -14.77 -13.32
C SER A 185 33.40 -14.68 -11.82
N GLY A 186 33.32 -13.49 -11.22
CA GLY A 186 33.45 -13.26 -9.78
C GLY A 186 34.88 -13.32 -9.24
N ARG A 187 35.86 -13.68 -10.08
CA ARG A 187 37.25 -13.99 -9.66
C ARG A 187 37.96 -12.87 -8.91
N ASN A 188 37.58 -11.62 -9.17
CA ASN A 188 38.17 -10.43 -8.59
C ASN A 188 37.18 -9.65 -7.70
N ALA A 189 35.96 -10.16 -7.48
CA ALA A 189 34.93 -9.48 -6.73
C ALA A 189 35.00 -9.85 -5.24
N SER A 190 35.06 -8.83 -4.39
CA SER A 190 34.84 -8.95 -2.94
C SER A 190 33.47 -8.39 -2.60
N VAL A 191 32.74 -9.06 -1.71
CA VAL A 191 31.43 -8.64 -1.21
C VAL A 191 31.54 -8.47 0.30
N GLY A 192 31.52 -7.23 0.77
CA GLY A 192 31.66 -6.89 2.19
C GLY A 192 30.43 -6.15 2.71
N LEU A 193 29.93 -6.51 3.89
CA LEU A 193 28.75 -5.87 4.49
C LEU A 193 29.15 -4.52 5.13
N LEU A 194 28.33 -3.47 4.95
CA LEU A 194 28.58 -2.13 5.49
C LEU A 194 27.47 -1.74 6.47
N THR A 195 27.84 -1.34 7.69
CA THR A 195 26.90 -1.07 8.79
C THR A 195 27.00 0.36 9.31
N SER A 196 25.92 0.84 9.94
CA SER A 196 25.86 2.13 10.64
C SER A 196 26.20 2.00 12.13
N GLN A 197 25.98 0.81 12.69
CA GLN A 197 26.27 0.43 14.08
C GLN A 197 27.15 -0.83 14.10
N ASP A 198 27.70 -1.20 15.26
CA ASP A 198 28.68 -2.29 15.41
C ASP A 198 28.15 -3.70 15.02
N GLU A 199 26.83 -3.90 14.97
CA GLU A 199 26.23 -5.18 14.55
C GLU A 199 25.29 -5.07 13.34
N SER A 200 25.67 -5.74 12.24
CA SER A 200 24.77 -6.05 11.13
C SER A 200 23.71 -7.11 11.51
N LEU A 201 22.49 -6.97 10.97
CA LEU A 201 21.43 -7.97 11.07
C LEU A 201 21.79 -9.27 10.31
N THR A 202 22.52 -10.14 10.97
CA THR A 202 23.05 -11.42 10.44
C THR A 202 22.34 -12.65 11.03
N LYS A 203 21.44 -12.45 11.99
CA LYS A 203 20.77 -13.48 12.78
C LYS A 203 19.32 -13.10 13.04
N MET A 204 18.55 -14.07 13.51
CA MET A 204 17.18 -13.84 14.00
C MET A 204 17.19 -12.98 15.27
N TYR A 205 16.26 -12.02 15.35
CA TYR A 205 16.03 -11.15 16.50
C TYR A 205 14.59 -11.28 17.00
N LYS A 206 14.21 -10.53 18.04
CA LYS A 206 12.85 -10.55 18.62
C LYS A 206 12.07 -9.32 18.13
N PHE A 207 10.98 -9.55 17.41
CA PHE A 207 10.12 -8.52 16.80
C PHE A 207 8.60 -8.77 16.99
N MET A 208 8.22 -9.89 17.62
CA MET A 208 6.81 -10.32 17.72
C MET A 208 6.02 -9.57 18.82
N PHE A 209 6.68 -8.70 19.59
CA PHE A 209 6.07 -7.88 20.63
C PHE A 209 6.90 -6.60 20.81
N GLN A 210 6.24 -5.44 20.73
CA GLN A 210 6.81 -4.11 20.93
C GLN A 210 5.96 -3.36 21.97
N LYS A 211 6.56 -2.50 22.81
CA LYS A 211 5.77 -1.61 23.69
C LYS A 211 5.62 -0.24 23.04
N LEU A 212 4.46 0.39 23.23
CA LEU A 212 4.17 1.73 22.71
C LEU A 212 5.14 2.81 23.24
N LEU A 213 5.75 2.59 24.40
CA LEU A 213 6.80 3.46 24.94
C LEU A 213 8.10 3.37 24.14
N ASP A 214 8.53 2.14 23.82
CA ASP A 214 9.78 1.91 23.07
C ASP A 214 9.64 2.45 21.63
N ILE A 215 8.48 2.25 21.00
CA ILE A 215 8.14 2.82 19.68
C ILE A 215 8.17 4.36 19.72
N ARG A 216 7.54 4.98 20.73
CA ARG A 216 7.56 6.45 20.90
C ARG A 216 8.99 6.97 21.03
N ASP A 217 9.81 6.29 21.81
CA ASP A 217 11.18 6.74 22.06
C ASP A 217 12.05 6.59 20.81
N VAL A 218 11.89 5.53 20.02
CA VAL A 218 12.49 5.41 18.67
C VAL A 218 12.05 6.55 17.73
N VAL A 219 10.75 6.86 17.67
CA VAL A 219 10.22 7.93 16.81
C VAL A 219 10.75 9.30 17.25
N SER A 220 10.90 9.52 18.57
CA SER A 220 11.50 10.75 19.12
C SER A 220 12.97 10.88 18.69
N SER A 221 13.78 9.84 18.92
CA SER A 221 15.21 9.84 18.55
C SER A 221 15.42 10.07 17.04
N LYS A 222 14.59 9.48 16.17
CA LYS A 222 14.63 9.73 14.71
C LYS A 222 14.47 11.22 14.36
N ILE A 223 13.60 11.93 15.07
CA ILE A 223 13.35 13.37 14.84
C ILE A 223 14.52 14.19 15.40
N GLU A 224 14.98 13.83 16.60
CA GLU A 224 16.00 14.57 17.35
C GLU A 224 17.40 14.44 16.70
N GLU A 225 17.84 13.24 16.33
CA GLU A 225 19.14 12.99 15.66
C GLU A 225 19.24 13.67 14.28
N LEU A 226 18.19 13.55 13.46
CA LEU A 226 18.16 14.18 12.15
C LEU A 226 17.98 15.70 12.28
N GLY A 227 17.24 16.15 13.30
CA GLY A 227 17.11 17.55 13.68
C GLY A 227 18.45 18.18 14.05
N GLU A 228 19.24 17.55 14.92
CA GLU A 228 20.59 18.02 15.28
C GLU A 228 21.52 18.05 14.06
N SER A 229 21.51 17.00 13.23
CA SER A 229 22.36 16.96 12.03
C SER A 229 22.02 18.08 11.04
N LEU A 230 20.73 18.39 10.85
CA LEU A 230 20.29 19.50 10.02
C LEU A 230 20.56 20.86 10.66
N LYS A 231 20.40 20.99 11.99
CA LYS A 231 20.73 22.19 12.78
C LYS A 231 22.20 22.59 12.57
N ASN A 232 23.09 21.62 12.71
CA ASN A 232 24.53 21.79 12.51
C ASN A 232 24.89 22.16 11.06
N ASN A 233 24.26 21.51 10.07
CA ASN A 233 24.48 21.79 8.64
C ASN A 233 24.01 23.18 8.21
N PHE A 234 22.87 23.66 8.72
CA PHE A 234 22.30 24.96 8.36
C PHE A 234 22.69 26.11 9.29
N HIS A 235 23.48 25.82 10.34
CA HIS A 235 23.91 26.78 11.37
C HIS A 235 22.71 27.50 12.03
N ILE A 236 21.71 26.73 12.44
CA ILE A 236 20.51 27.22 13.15
C ILE A 236 20.83 27.31 14.64
N ASP A 237 20.60 28.47 15.26
CA ASP A 237 20.94 28.70 16.68
C ASP A 237 20.12 27.82 17.65
N GLU A 238 18.79 27.85 17.54
CA GLU A 238 17.87 27.18 18.46
C GLU A 238 16.55 26.82 17.76
N PHE A 239 15.88 25.74 18.21
CA PHE A 239 14.53 25.39 17.77
C PHE A 239 13.49 25.89 18.76
N THR A 240 12.43 26.51 18.27
CA THR A 240 11.25 26.88 19.06
C THR A 240 10.24 25.73 19.08
N SER A 241 9.54 25.54 20.20
CA SER A 241 8.42 24.59 20.29
C SER A 241 7.33 24.90 19.26
N VAL A 242 6.85 23.87 18.54
CA VAL A 242 5.87 24.04 17.45
C VAL A 242 4.56 24.72 17.88
N SER A 243 4.17 24.57 19.16
CA SER A 243 2.93 25.13 19.73
C SER A 243 3.13 26.46 20.46
N PHE A 244 4.35 27.01 20.52
CA PHE A 244 4.59 28.28 21.22
C PHE A 244 4.04 29.49 20.44
N PRO A 245 3.23 30.37 21.05
CA PRO A 245 2.71 31.56 20.36
C PRO A 245 3.81 32.61 20.10
N ALA A 246 4.17 32.82 18.83
CA ALA A 246 5.18 33.79 18.41
C ALA A 246 4.65 34.70 17.28
N GLN A 247 4.84 36.02 17.43
CA GLN A 247 4.57 37.00 16.37
C GLN A 247 5.74 37.17 15.41
N GLU A 248 6.96 36.90 15.88
CA GLU A 248 8.18 36.90 15.07
C GLU A 248 8.34 35.57 14.32
N THR A 249 9.23 35.54 13.32
CA THR A 249 9.54 34.32 12.58
C THR A 249 10.40 33.39 13.42
N VAL A 250 9.94 32.17 13.64
CA VAL A 250 10.61 31.14 14.43
C VAL A 250 10.97 29.93 13.57
N THR A 251 12.04 29.23 13.95
CA THR A 251 12.46 27.97 13.31
C THR A 251 12.04 26.80 14.19
N VAL A 252 11.36 25.81 13.62
CA VAL A 252 10.77 24.68 14.33
C VAL A 252 11.21 23.35 13.71
N LEU A 253 11.42 22.35 14.56
CA LEU A 253 11.69 20.96 14.21
C LEU A 253 10.41 20.13 14.36
N GLY A 254 10.22 19.11 13.53
CA GLY A 254 9.18 18.12 13.73
C GLY A 254 9.03 17.09 12.61
N GLN A 255 8.02 16.24 12.74
CA GLN A 255 7.63 15.23 11.76
C GLN A 255 6.28 15.59 11.10
N ILE A 256 6.19 15.38 9.80
CA ILE A 256 4.94 15.55 9.04
C ILE A 256 3.97 14.41 9.36
N GLY A 257 2.75 14.74 9.74
CA GLY A 257 1.63 13.81 9.90
C GLY A 257 0.40 14.22 9.09
N CYS A 258 -0.64 13.39 9.16
CA CYS A 258 -1.99 13.69 8.64
C CYS A 258 -2.96 13.84 9.82
N ASP A 259 -3.92 14.77 9.72
CA ASP A 259 -5.00 14.95 10.71
C ASP A 259 -6.03 13.81 10.78
N SER A 260 -5.91 12.83 9.87
CA SER A 260 -6.90 11.78 9.65
C SER A 260 -6.29 10.55 8.99
N ASN A 261 -6.97 9.40 9.12
CA ASN A 261 -6.57 8.11 8.55
C ASN A 261 -6.73 8.04 7.00
N GLY A 262 -6.88 9.17 6.33
CA GLY A 262 -7.00 9.28 4.88
C GLY A 262 -5.70 9.80 4.27
N LYS A 263 -5.57 9.65 2.94
CA LYS A 263 -4.40 10.15 2.20
C LYS A 263 -4.09 11.62 2.56
N LEU A 264 -2.80 11.89 2.79
CA LEU A 264 -2.29 13.25 3.02
C LEU A 264 -2.68 14.22 1.89
N ASN A 265 -3.13 15.42 2.28
CA ASN A 265 -3.45 16.51 1.36
C ASN A 265 -3.00 17.85 1.94
N SER A 266 -2.91 18.90 1.12
CA SER A 266 -2.34 20.20 1.51
C SER A 266 -3.13 21.00 2.56
N LYS A 267 -4.21 20.44 3.13
CA LYS A 267 -4.99 21.02 4.23
C LYS A 267 -5.00 20.15 5.50
N SER A 268 -4.63 18.87 5.39
CA SER A 268 -4.57 17.92 6.52
C SER A 268 -3.16 17.77 7.11
N VAL A 269 -2.20 18.57 6.66
CA VAL A 269 -0.82 18.53 7.13
C VAL A 269 -0.74 19.04 8.56
N ILE A 270 -0.27 18.18 9.46
CA ILE A 270 0.15 18.53 10.81
C ILE A 270 1.68 18.38 10.92
N LEU A 271 2.28 19.20 11.79
CA LEU A 271 3.65 19.06 12.24
C LEU A 271 3.62 18.60 13.69
N GLU A 272 4.04 17.37 13.95
CA GLU A 272 4.29 16.83 15.28
C GLU A 272 5.69 17.23 15.72
N GLY A 273 5.80 18.01 16.79
CA GLY A 273 7.09 18.41 17.32
C GLY A 273 7.79 17.26 18.03
N ASP A 274 9.11 17.39 18.13
CA ASP A 274 10.00 16.51 18.89
C ASP A 274 9.68 16.47 20.40
N ARG A 275 10.35 15.57 21.15
CA ARG A 275 10.07 15.41 22.58
C ARG A 275 10.88 16.39 23.43
N GLU A 276 12.12 16.69 23.08
CA GLU A 276 13.00 17.62 23.79
C GLU A 276 12.45 19.07 23.81
N HIS A 277 12.20 19.66 22.65
CA HIS A 277 11.80 21.07 22.49
C HIS A 277 10.27 21.24 22.50
N SER A 278 9.52 20.25 22.01
CA SER A 278 8.07 20.37 21.80
C SER A 278 7.19 19.43 22.64
N SER A 279 7.78 18.53 23.44
CA SER A 279 7.05 17.55 24.27
C SER A 279 6.05 16.67 23.50
N GLY A 280 6.24 16.44 22.20
CA GLY A 280 5.31 15.67 21.36
C GLY A 280 3.98 16.39 21.05
N LEU A 281 3.91 17.72 21.21
CA LEU A 281 2.76 18.49 20.77
C LEU A 281 2.75 18.66 19.24
N HIS A 282 1.55 18.68 18.63
CA HIS A 282 1.39 18.89 17.19
C HIS A 282 0.63 20.17 16.86
N VAL A 283 0.84 20.70 15.65
CA VAL A 283 0.16 21.90 15.14
C VAL A 283 -0.21 21.75 13.65
N PRO A 284 -1.42 22.17 13.21
CA PRO A 284 -1.77 22.24 11.79
C PRO A 284 -0.91 23.26 11.02
N VAL A 285 -0.52 22.90 9.80
CA VAL A 285 0.40 23.65 8.94
C VAL A 285 -0.35 24.33 7.79
N ASP A 286 -0.12 25.63 7.57
CA ASP A 286 -0.71 26.39 6.47
C ASP A 286 0.23 26.57 5.28
N LEU A 287 0.16 25.66 4.31
CA LEU A 287 1.05 25.67 3.13
C LEU A 287 0.71 26.78 2.10
N THR A 288 -0.15 27.75 2.40
CA THR A 288 -0.59 28.78 1.45
C THR A 288 0.50 29.77 1.03
N GLU A 289 1.41 30.13 1.94
CA GLU A 289 2.55 31.02 1.65
C GLU A 289 3.77 30.27 1.06
N LEU A 290 3.78 28.93 1.13
CA LEU A 290 4.93 28.11 0.77
C LEU A 290 4.88 27.69 -0.71
N LYS A 291 5.68 28.36 -1.54
CA LYS A 291 5.67 28.23 -3.01
C LYS A 291 6.00 26.82 -3.51
N ASP A 292 7.11 26.26 -3.03
CA ASP A 292 7.68 24.99 -3.49
C ASP A 292 7.84 24.06 -2.28
N TYR A 293 7.10 22.94 -2.28
CA TYR A 293 7.21 21.90 -1.27
C TYR A 293 7.00 20.51 -1.88
N SER A 294 7.55 19.49 -1.21
CA SER A 294 7.18 18.09 -1.36
C SER A 294 7.21 17.45 0.01
N LEU A 295 6.08 16.88 0.43
CA LEU A 295 5.84 16.40 1.79
C LEU A 295 5.21 15.00 1.78
N PHE A 296 5.54 14.18 2.77
CA PHE A 296 4.92 12.86 3.00
C PHE A 296 4.86 12.52 4.51
N PRO A 297 3.98 11.62 4.97
CA PRO A 297 3.87 11.24 6.38
C PRO A 297 5.15 10.59 6.93
N GLY A 298 5.60 10.99 8.11
CA GLY A 298 6.82 10.46 8.74
C GLY A 298 8.11 11.20 8.37
N GLN A 299 8.02 12.19 7.47
CA GLN A 299 9.14 13.03 7.08
C GLN A 299 9.54 13.96 8.23
N VAL A 300 10.79 13.87 8.68
CA VAL A 300 11.39 14.87 9.57
C VAL A 300 11.73 16.12 8.74
N VAL A 301 11.29 17.28 9.21
CA VAL A 301 11.44 18.58 8.55
C VAL A 301 11.89 19.65 9.55
N ILE A 302 12.56 20.68 9.03
CA ILE A 302 12.69 21.97 9.70
C ILE A 302 11.92 22.99 8.87
N MET A 303 11.08 23.78 9.54
CA MET A 303 10.33 24.87 8.92
C MET A 303 10.62 26.20 9.63
N GLU A 304 10.57 27.29 8.87
CA GLU A 304 10.70 28.65 9.35
C GLU A 304 9.43 29.41 8.95
N GLY A 305 8.84 30.13 9.91
CA GLY A 305 7.48 30.66 9.77
C GLY A 305 6.95 31.29 11.05
N THR A 306 5.65 31.53 11.12
CA THR A 306 5.00 32.19 12.28
C THR A 306 3.86 31.36 12.86
N ASN A 307 3.70 31.37 14.18
CA ASN A 307 2.54 30.78 14.88
C ASN A 307 1.96 31.79 15.88
N SER A 308 1.29 32.84 15.38
CA SER A 308 0.81 33.97 16.18
C SER A 308 -0.26 33.63 17.22
N THR A 309 -0.74 32.38 17.27
CA THR A 309 -1.83 31.92 18.15
C THR A 309 -1.48 30.67 18.97
N GLY A 310 -0.32 30.04 18.73
CA GLY A 310 0.01 28.69 19.20
C GLY A 310 -0.74 27.55 18.47
N ARG A 311 -1.76 27.85 17.66
CA ARG A 311 -2.71 26.86 17.10
C ARG A 311 -2.59 26.58 15.62
N LYS A 312 -1.74 27.32 14.88
CA LYS A 312 -1.54 27.09 13.44
C LYS A 312 -0.18 27.65 13.02
N PHE A 313 0.67 26.79 12.47
CA PHE A 313 1.98 27.21 11.96
C PHE A 313 1.86 27.61 10.49
N VAL A 314 2.35 28.80 10.14
CA VAL A 314 2.37 29.32 8.77
C VAL A 314 3.84 29.34 8.28
N PRO A 315 4.31 28.28 7.58
CA PRO A 315 5.67 28.24 7.05
C PRO A 315 5.86 29.24 5.91
N THR A 316 6.90 30.06 6.01
CA THR A 316 7.42 30.90 4.92
C THR A 316 8.55 30.20 4.16
N LYS A 317 9.23 29.25 4.81
CA LYS A 317 10.37 28.50 4.28
C LYS A 317 10.41 27.08 4.86
N LEU A 318 10.70 26.11 3.98
CA LEU A 318 10.98 24.71 4.31
C LEU A 318 12.45 24.47 4.02
N TYR A 319 13.18 23.88 4.98
CA TYR A 319 14.58 23.54 4.78
C TYR A 319 14.71 22.28 3.91
N GLU A 320 15.73 22.25 3.05
CA GLU A 320 16.01 21.11 2.18
C GLU A 320 16.63 19.97 3.00
N GLY A 321 16.16 18.74 2.81
CA GLY A 321 16.75 17.57 3.45
C GLY A 321 18.20 17.34 3.00
N VAL A 322 19.06 16.90 3.93
CA VAL A 322 20.50 16.74 3.69
C VAL A 322 20.89 15.27 3.77
N PRO A 323 21.35 14.66 2.66
CA PRO A 323 21.77 13.26 2.64
C PRO A 323 23.07 13.07 3.45
N LEU A 324 23.44 11.82 3.68
CA LEU A 324 24.74 11.51 4.26
C LEU A 324 25.87 11.75 3.23
N PRO A 325 27.14 11.89 3.65
CA PRO A 325 28.25 11.79 2.73
C PRO A 325 28.25 10.42 2.03
N PHE A 326 28.87 10.36 0.85
CA PHE A 326 29.25 9.10 0.20
C PHE A 326 30.42 8.46 0.95
N HIS A 327 30.60 7.16 0.78
CA HIS A 327 31.74 6.44 1.34
C HIS A 327 33.05 6.89 0.67
N GLU A 328 34.09 7.17 1.47
CA GLU A 328 35.44 7.44 0.98
C GLU A 328 36.24 6.13 0.92
N PRO A 329 36.72 5.67 -0.25
CA PRO A 329 37.46 4.41 -0.35
C PRO A 329 38.81 4.45 0.39
N SER A 330 38.97 3.59 1.40
CA SER A 330 40.25 3.39 2.10
C SER A 330 41.38 2.90 1.19
N GLU A 331 41.03 2.18 0.11
CA GLU A 331 41.94 1.67 -0.90
C GLU A 331 41.46 2.10 -2.29
N ILE A 332 42.35 2.75 -3.06
CA ILE A 332 42.09 3.15 -4.44
C ILE A 332 42.48 1.99 -5.36
N PHE A 333 41.49 1.31 -5.92
CA PHE A 333 41.67 0.17 -6.81
C PHE A 333 42.06 0.56 -8.24
N GLU A 334 43.19 1.25 -8.43
CA GLU A 334 43.59 1.83 -9.74
C GLU A 334 43.69 0.79 -10.88
N ASP A 335 43.94 -0.49 -10.58
CA ASP A 335 44.11 -1.59 -11.55
C ASP A 335 42.94 -2.61 -11.59
N CYS A 336 41.81 -2.37 -10.94
CA CYS A 336 40.72 -3.36 -10.93
C CYS A 336 39.92 -3.36 -12.26
N PRO A 337 39.71 -4.52 -12.92
CA PRO A 337 38.90 -4.59 -14.13
C PRO A 337 37.41 -4.26 -13.86
N PRO A 338 36.66 -3.82 -14.88
CA PRO A 338 35.23 -3.52 -14.73
C PRO A 338 34.44 -4.77 -14.33
N GLN A 339 33.62 -4.63 -13.28
CA GLN A 339 32.85 -5.72 -12.69
C GLN A 339 31.38 -5.62 -13.12
N MET A 340 30.81 -6.74 -13.58
CA MET A 340 29.40 -6.79 -13.97
C MET A 340 28.53 -7.24 -12.81
N VAL A 341 27.77 -6.32 -12.21
CA VAL A 341 26.73 -6.64 -11.21
C VAL A 341 25.37 -6.76 -11.90
N LEU A 342 24.80 -7.97 -11.89
CA LEU A 342 23.44 -8.25 -12.33
C LEU A 342 22.48 -8.12 -11.13
N THR A 343 21.28 -7.59 -11.33
CA THR A 343 20.22 -7.63 -10.31
C THR A 343 18.87 -8.04 -10.89
N ALA A 344 18.11 -8.83 -10.13
CA ALA A 344 16.75 -9.24 -10.46
C ALA A 344 15.90 -9.32 -9.18
N CYS A 345 14.63 -8.96 -9.28
CA CYS A 345 13.67 -9.02 -8.18
C CYS A 345 12.47 -9.90 -8.56
N GLY A 346 11.99 -10.67 -7.59
CA GLY A 346 10.83 -11.53 -7.75
C GLY A 346 9.51 -10.78 -8.06
N PRO A 347 8.44 -11.51 -8.40
CA PRO A 347 8.35 -12.97 -8.37
C PRO A 347 9.14 -13.64 -9.50
N PHE A 348 9.58 -14.89 -9.27
CA PHE A 348 10.38 -15.67 -10.21
C PHE A 348 9.59 -16.75 -10.98
N THR A 349 8.26 -16.73 -10.85
CA THR A 349 7.29 -17.57 -11.57
C THR A 349 6.06 -16.73 -11.95
N THR A 350 5.23 -17.17 -12.90
CA THR A 350 3.99 -16.45 -13.25
C THR A 350 2.87 -16.72 -12.25
N SER A 351 1.87 -15.85 -12.19
CA SER A 351 0.79 -15.95 -11.18
C SER A 351 -0.07 -17.20 -11.28
N ASP A 352 -0.13 -17.83 -12.47
CA ASP A 352 -0.84 -19.09 -12.75
C ASP A 352 -0.03 -20.36 -12.47
N SER A 353 1.25 -20.23 -12.09
CA SER A 353 2.21 -21.33 -12.18
C SER A 353 3.27 -21.35 -11.07
N ILE A 354 3.70 -22.55 -10.72
CA ILE A 354 4.88 -22.82 -9.88
C ILE A 354 6.01 -23.52 -10.68
N THR A 355 5.99 -23.43 -12.02
CA THR A 355 7.02 -24.04 -12.88
C THR A 355 8.35 -23.30 -12.87
N TYR A 356 8.41 -22.05 -12.39
CA TYR A 356 9.62 -21.22 -12.33
C TYR A 356 10.37 -21.07 -13.68
N ASP A 357 9.63 -21.01 -14.79
CA ASP A 357 10.25 -20.89 -16.12
C ASP A 357 11.03 -19.58 -16.28
N ALA A 358 10.60 -18.51 -15.62
CA ALA A 358 11.34 -17.24 -15.58
C ALA A 358 12.67 -17.33 -14.83
N LEU A 359 12.76 -18.20 -13.82
CA LEU A 359 13.98 -18.45 -13.07
C LEU A 359 14.99 -19.27 -13.88
N LYS A 360 14.52 -20.24 -14.68
CA LYS A 360 15.36 -20.99 -15.63
C LYS A 360 15.94 -20.04 -16.69
N ASP A 361 15.09 -19.18 -17.25
CA ASP A 361 15.48 -18.11 -18.18
C ASP A 361 16.54 -17.15 -17.56
N LEU A 362 16.45 -16.85 -16.26
CA LEU A 362 17.44 -16.06 -15.54
C LEU A 362 18.76 -16.82 -15.31
N VAL A 363 18.71 -18.11 -14.95
CA VAL A 363 19.90 -18.96 -14.79
C VAL A 363 20.66 -19.11 -16.13
N ASP A 364 19.95 -19.24 -17.25
CA ASP A 364 20.53 -19.21 -18.61
C ASP A 364 21.24 -17.87 -18.89
N VAL A 365 20.65 -16.74 -18.48
CA VAL A 365 21.26 -15.40 -18.61
C VAL A 365 22.54 -15.29 -17.77
N ILE A 366 22.52 -15.74 -16.51
CA ILE A 366 23.69 -15.70 -15.60
C ILE A 366 24.81 -16.61 -16.14
N ASN A 367 24.50 -17.80 -16.66
CA ASN A 367 25.51 -18.69 -17.23
C ASN A 367 26.11 -18.19 -18.56
N ARG A 368 25.34 -17.44 -19.35
CA ARG A 368 25.80 -16.84 -20.62
C ARG A 368 26.63 -15.58 -20.40
N ASP A 369 26.11 -14.63 -19.62
CA ASP A 369 26.73 -13.31 -19.44
C ASP A 369 27.77 -13.30 -18.28
N ARG A 370 27.80 -14.36 -17.46
CA ARG A 370 28.84 -14.62 -16.44
C ARG A 370 29.20 -13.41 -15.56
N PRO A 371 28.20 -12.74 -14.95
CA PRO A 371 28.43 -11.58 -14.10
C PRO A 371 29.33 -11.92 -12.90
N ASP A 372 29.86 -10.90 -12.26
CA ASP A 372 30.71 -11.04 -11.09
C ASP A 372 29.89 -11.22 -9.81
N VAL A 373 28.79 -10.48 -9.70
CA VAL A 373 27.82 -10.57 -8.60
C VAL A 373 26.39 -10.55 -9.16
N CYS A 374 25.52 -11.41 -8.62
CA CYS A 374 24.07 -11.42 -8.85
C CYS A 374 23.35 -11.05 -7.55
N ILE A 375 22.71 -9.87 -7.50
CA ILE A 375 21.84 -9.47 -6.39
C ILE A 375 20.41 -9.89 -6.71
N LEU A 376 19.90 -10.89 -5.98
CA LEU A 376 18.60 -11.50 -6.20
C LEU A 376 17.69 -11.17 -5.02
N LEU A 377 16.67 -10.35 -5.27
CA LEU A 377 15.69 -9.92 -4.27
C LEU A 377 14.40 -10.73 -4.37
N GLY A 378 13.80 -11.06 -3.23
CA GLY A 378 12.51 -11.76 -3.17
C GLY A 378 11.34 -10.98 -3.79
N PRO A 379 10.13 -11.57 -3.82
CA PRO A 379 9.82 -12.90 -3.30
C PRO A 379 10.28 -14.05 -4.20
N PHE A 380 10.92 -15.06 -3.61
CA PHE A 380 11.25 -16.34 -4.23
C PHE A 380 10.05 -17.30 -4.20
N LEU A 381 9.26 -17.27 -3.13
CA LEU A 381 7.99 -17.96 -3.00
C LEU A 381 6.90 -16.97 -2.55
N ASP A 382 6.29 -16.30 -3.53
CA ASP A 382 5.37 -15.19 -3.33
C ASP A 382 4.05 -15.60 -2.66
N ALA A 383 3.81 -15.05 -1.47
CA ALA A 383 2.55 -15.19 -0.73
C ALA A 383 1.33 -14.70 -1.53
N LYS A 384 1.50 -13.79 -2.49
CA LYS A 384 0.44 -13.28 -3.38
C LYS A 384 0.24 -14.12 -4.67
N ASN A 385 0.82 -15.32 -4.75
CA ASN A 385 0.57 -16.26 -5.86
C ASN A 385 -0.69 -17.11 -5.59
N GLU A 386 -1.53 -17.30 -6.62
CA GLU A 386 -2.84 -17.94 -6.51
C GLU A 386 -2.79 -19.37 -5.95
N GLN A 387 -1.75 -20.15 -6.26
CA GLN A 387 -1.59 -21.52 -5.74
C GLN A 387 -1.09 -21.56 -4.29
N ILE A 388 -0.45 -20.47 -3.84
CA ILE A 388 0.10 -20.30 -2.49
C ILE A 388 -0.98 -19.80 -1.53
N GLU A 389 -1.70 -18.75 -1.92
CA GLU A 389 -2.81 -18.17 -1.15
C GLU A 389 -3.95 -19.18 -0.91
N ASN A 390 -4.28 -19.98 -1.94
CA ASN A 390 -5.31 -21.01 -1.85
C ASN A 390 -4.80 -22.37 -1.31
N LEU A 391 -3.57 -22.44 -0.78
CA LEU A 391 -2.96 -23.64 -0.17
C LEU A 391 -3.00 -24.90 -1.06
N GLN A 392 -2.77 -24.75 -2.37
CA GLN A 392 -2.89 -25.84 -3.36
C GLN A 392 -1.63 -26.72 -3.47
N LEU A 393 -0.59 -26.44 -2.70
CA LEU A 393 0.66 -27.21 -2.70
C LEU A 393 0.53 -28.54 -1.93
N THR A 394 1.18 -29.58 -2.46
CA THR A 394 1.32 -30.90 -1.82
C THR A 394 2.61 -31.05 -0.98
N VAL A 395 3.36 -29.96 -0.81
CA VAL A 395 4.69 -29.88 -0.17
C VAL A 395 4.80 -28.60 0.66
N THR A 396 5.72 -28.56 1.62
CA THR A 396 5.87 -27.38 2.49
C THR A 396 6.42 -26.17 1.72
N PHE A 397 6.07 -24.95 2.16
CA PHE A 397 6.64 -23.72 1.60
C PHE A 397 8.17 -23.67 1.72
N GLU A 398 8.72 -24.17 2.82
CA GLU A 398 10.17 -24.23 3.05
C GLU A 398 10.86 -25.17 2.05
N ASP A 399 10.24 -26.30 1.71
CA ASP A 399 10.80 -27.25 0.74
C ASP A 399 10.74 -26.70 -0.70
N VAL A 400 9.66 -26.01 -1.08
CA VAL A 400 9.59 -25.33 -2.39
C VAL A 400 10.64 -24.22 -2.48
N PHE A 401 10.83 -23.44 -1.40
CA PHE A 401 11.88 -22.43 -1.36
C PHE A 401 13.30 -23.03 -1.42
N LYS A 402 13.57 -24.11 -0.67
CA LYS A 402 14.84 -24.87 -0.79
C LYS A 402 15.07 -25.38 -2.21
N CYS A 403 14.03 -25.85 -2.90
CA CYS A 403 14.12 -26.27 -4.31
C CYS A 403 14.42 -25.09 -5.24
N CYS A 404 13.78 -23.94 -5.01
CA CYS A 404 14.02 -22.69 -5.74
C CYS A 404 15.48 -22.22 -5.58
N LEU A 405 15.96 -22.08 -4.34
CA LEU A 405 17.37 -21.77 -4.05
C LEU A 405 18.32 -22.79 -4.67
N LYS A 406 18.05 -24.09 -4.54
CA LYS A 406 18.88 -25.15 -5.12
C LYS A 406 18.98 -25.00 -6.65
N MET A 407 17.89 -24.70 -7.35
CA MET A 407 17.93 -24.50 -8.80
C MET A 407 18.80 -23.30 -9.19
N ILE A 408 18.75 -22.19 -8.43
CA ILE A 408 19.61 -21.02 -8.67
C ILE A 408 21.07 -21.34 -8.36
N VAL A 409 21.35 -21.86 -7.16
CA VAL A 409 22.70 -22.15 -6.69
C VAL A 409 23.35 -23.19 -7.61
N GLU A 410 22.78 -24.38 -7.75
CA GLU A 410 23.39 -25.45 -8.54
C GLU A 410 23.44 -25.11 -10.04
N GLY A 411 22.38 -24.49 -10.57
CA GLY A 411 22.28 -24.09 -11.96
C GLY A 411 23.30 -23.02 -12.36
N THR A 412 23.72 -22.14 -11.43
CA THR A 412 24.70 -21.07 -11.71
C THR A 412 26.15 -21.46 -11.39
N ARG A 413 26.44 -22.66 -10.86
CA ARG A 413 27.83 -23.13 -10.63
C ARG A 413 28.75 -22.93 -11.85
N PRO A 414 28.32 -23.16 -13.12
CA PRO A 414 29.17 -22.92 -14.29
C PRO A 414 29.59 -21.47 -14.49
N SER A 415 28.81 -20.49 -14.00
CA SER A 415 29.05 -19.05 -14.18
C SER A 415 30.21 -18.50 -13.34
N GLY A 416 30.48 -19.08 -12.17
CA GLY A 416 31.43 -18.56 -11.17
C GLY A 416 30.91 -17.39 -10.33
N SER A 417 29.80 -16.74 -10.72
CA SER A 417 29.24 -15.54 -10.08
C SER A 417 29.00 -15.71 -8.58
N HIS A 418 29.28 -14.66 -7.82
CA HIS A 418 28.73 -14.51 -6.46
C HIS A 418 27.22 -14.30 -6.53
N LEU A 419 26.49 -14.86 -5.57
CA LEU A 419 25.04 -14.72 -5.43
C LEU A 419 24.75 -14.05 -4.09
N VAL A 420 24.05 -12.92 -4.10
CA VAL A 420 23.55 -12.23 -2.91
C VAL A 420 22.03 -12.41 -2.88
N PHE A 421 21.52 -13.12 -1.89
CA PHE A 421 20.09 -13.39 -1.71
C PHE A 421 19.51 -12.45 -0.65
N VAL A 422 18.50 -11.68 -1.04
CA VAL A 422 17.79 -10.69 -0.22
C VAL A 422 16.35 -11.15 0.01
N PRO A 423 15.86 -11.28 1.25
CA PRO A 423 14.50 -11.70 1.54
C PRO A 423 13.46 -10.67 1.11
N SER A 424 12.18 -11.05 1.17
CA SER A 424 11.06 -10.11 1.06
C SER A 424 9.93 -10.46 2.02
N ILE A 425 9.16 -9.46 2.45
CA ILE A 425 7.96 -9.68 3.29
C ILE A 425 6.88 -10.53 2.58
N ARG A 426 7.02 -10.73 1.26
CA ARG A 426 6.20 -11.61 0.43
C ARG A 426 6.74 -13.05 0.34
N ASP A 427 7.90 -13.38 0.90
CA ASP A 427 8.38 -14.77 0.97
C ASP A 427 7.62 -15.55 2.05
N VAL A 428 6.62 -16.33 1.63
CA VAL A 428 5.60 -16.97 2.51
C VAL A 428 6.17 -17.94 3.56
N HIS A 429 7.43 -18.36 3.43
CA HIS A 429 8.12 -19.26 4.34
C HIS A 429 8.98 -18.52 5.39
N HIS A 430 9.14 -17.20 5.26
CA HIS A 430 10.04 -16.37 6.06
C HIS A 430 9.24 -15.43 6.98
N TYR A 431 9.93 -14.73 7.89
CA TYR A 431 9.26 -13.87 8.88
C TYR A 431 8.65 -12.61 8.23
N PRO A 432 7.34 -12.34 8.37
CA PRO A 432 6.64 -11.27 7.65
C PRO A 432 6.73 -9.91 8.37
N VAL A 433 7.90 -9.57 8.93
CA VAL A 433 8.14 -8.33 9.69
C VAL A 433 9.45 -7.70 9.23
N TYR A 434 9.41 -6.39 8.97
CA TYR A 434 10.54 -5.60 8.49
C TYR A 434 11.21 -4.83 9.65
N PRO A 435 12.56 -4.71 9.69
CA PRO A 435 13.53 -5.30 8.77
C PRO A 435 13.66 -6.83 8.93
N GLN A 436 13.84 -7.54 7.82
CA GLN A 436 13.92 -9.00 7.80
C GLN A 436 15.37 -9.48 7.97
N PRO A 437 15.62 -10.49 8.81
CA PRO A 437 16.92 -11.15 8.91
C PRO A 437 17.20 -12.04 7.68
N PRO A 438 18.45 -12.48 7.47
CA PRO A 438 18.81 -13.38 6.36
C PRO A 438 18.07 -14.72 6.40
N PHE A 439 17.94 -15.35 5.23
CA PHE A 439 17.42 -16.73 5.13
C PHE A 439 18.33 -17.73 5.87
N THR A 440 17.73 -18.64 6.64
CA THR A 440 18.44 -19.64 7.47
C THR A 440 18.13 -21.09 7.09
N CYS A 441 17.06 -21.36 6.36
CA CYS A 441 16.57 -22.72 6.05
C CYS A 441 17.33 -23.44 4.90
N TYR A 442 18.36 -22.82 4.33
CA TYR A 442 19.19 -23.39 3.26
C TYR A 442 20.68 -23.25 3.60
N GLU A 443 21.39 -24.37 3.71
CA GLU A 443 22.85 -24.38 3.88
C GLU A 443 23.54 -24.69 2.53
N PRO A 444 24.38 -23.78 1.98
CA PRO A 444 25.13 -24.06 0.76
C PRO A 444 26.18 -25.17 0.96
N SER A 445 26.51 -25.88 -0.12
CA SER A 445 27.60 -26.87 -0.09
C SER A 445 28.94 -26.21 0.23
N LYS A 446 29.94 -27.00 0.67
CA LYS A 446 31.29 -26.48 0.97
C LYS A 446 31.94 -25.70 -0.18
N GLU A 447 31.60 -26.05 -1.42
CA GLU A 447 32.07 -25.38 -2.65
C GLU A 447 31.28 -24.09 -2.91
N ASP A 448 29.99 -24.06 -2.56
CA ASP A 448 29.12 -22.90 -2.77
C ASP A 448 29.23 -21.83 -1.66
N LYS A 449 29.70 -22.19 -0.45
CA LYS A 449 29.78 -21.28 0.71
C LYS A 449 30.67 -20.05 0.54
N GLN A 450 31.58 -20.02 -0.43
CA GLN A 450 32.38 -18.82 -0.74
C GLN A 450 31.69 -17.85 -1.70
N ARG A 451 30.70 -18.31 -2.46
CA ARG A 451 30.00 -17.52 -3.48
C ARG A 451 28.55 -17.19 -3.13
N VAL A 452 27.91 -17.96 -2.24
CA VAL A 452 26.51 -17.75 -1.82
C VAL A 452 26.47 -16.95 -0.52
N HIS A 453 25.90 -15.75 -0.60
CA HIS A 453 25.72 -14.81 0.51
C HIS A 453 24.23 -14.63 0.79
N PHE A 454 23.82 -14.74 2.05
CA PHE A 454 22.48 -14.39 2.52
C PHE A 454 22.56 -13.11 3.35
N VAL A 455 21.71 -12.13 3.05
CA VAL A 455 21.68 -10.81 3.71
C VAL A 455 20.28 -10.44 4.17
N SER A 456 20.14 -9.38 4.98
CA SER A 456 18.87 -8.83 5.43
C SER A 456 18.12 -8.05 4.34
N ASP A 457 16.83 -7.78 4.56
CA ASP A 457 16.10 -6.68 3.89
C ASP A 457 15.75 -5.61 4.95
N PRO A 458 16.33 -4.39 4.90
CA PRO A 458 17.24 -3.87 3.88
C PRO A 458 18.68 -4.33 4.13
N CYS A 459 19.60 -3.95 3.24
CA CYS A 459 21.03 -4.18 3.40
C CYS A 459 21.84 -3.10 2.68
N THR A 460 23.01 -2.78 3.24
CA THR A 460 24.05 -1.98 2.57
C THR A 460 25.31 -2.83 2.46
N LEU A 461 25.85 -3.01 1.25
CA LEU A 461 27.09 -3.75 1.04
C LEU A 461 28.05 -3.01 0.11
N THR A 462 29.29 -3.48 0.08
CA THR A 462 30.35 -3.04 -0.82
C THR A 462 30.64 -4.13 -1.85
N VAL A 463 30.85 -3.72 -3.09
CA VAL A 463 31.47 -4.55 -4.15
C VAL A 463 32.71 -3.81 -4.63
N ASN A 464 33.90 -4.26 -4.22
CA ASN A 464 35.19 -3.60 -4.46
C ASN A 464 35.13 -2.05 -4.31
N SER A 465 34.91 -1.60 -3.08
CA SER A 465 34.75 -0.18 -2.68
C SER A 465 33.52 0.57 -3.20
N VAL A 466 32.70 0.02 -4.11
CA VAL A 466 31.43 0.64 -4.53
C VAL A 466 30.32 0.25 -3.55
N VAL A 467 29.59 1.22 -3.00
CA VAL A 467 28.50 0.98 -2.05
C VAL A 467 27.17 0.77 -2.77
N PHE A 468 26.58 -0.40 -2.55
CA PHE A 468 25.22 -0.76 -2.93
C PHE A 468 24.31 -0.73 -1.70
N GLY A 469 23.31 0.15 -1.71
CA GLY A 469 22.17 0.05 -0.80
C GLY A 469 20.99 -0.62 -1.51
N PHE A 470 20.22 -1.46 -0.82
CA PHE A 470 19.01 -2.05 -1.40
C PHE A 470 17.97 -2.50 -0.39
N THR A 471 16.72 -2.60 -0.87
CA THR A 471 15.59 -3.20 -0.18
C THR A 471 14.67 -3.94 -1.17
N SER A 472 13.95 -4.98 -0.74
CA SER A 472 12.95 -5.66 -1.59
C SER A 472 11.58 -4.95 -1.58
N THR A 473 11.37 -4.13 -0.56
CA THR A 473 10.09 -3.48 -0.21
C THR A 473 9.73 -2.37 -1.19
N ASP A 474 8.46 -2.30 -1.59
CA ASP A 474 7.96 -1.38 -2.65
C ASP A 474 7.76 0.06 -2.17
N LEU A 475 8.80 0.63 -1.55
CA LEU A 475 8.79 1.95 -0.92
C LEU A 475 8.47 3.07 -1.92
N LEU A 476 8.83 2.92 -3.21
CA LEU A 476 8.44 3.85 -4.28
C LEU A 476 6.92 3.90 -4.49
N PHE A 477 6.24 2.77 -4.37
CA PHE A 477 4.79 2.72 -4.43
C PHE A 477 4.16 3.26 -3.14
N HIS A 478 4.67 2.86 -1.97
CA HIS A 478 4.17 3.33 -0.67
C HIS A 478 4.31 4.85 -0.48
N MET A 479 5.53 5.40 -0.57
CA MET A 479 5.74 6.86 -0.50
C MET A 479 5.07 7.60 -1.66
N GLY A 480 5.01 6.96 -2.83
CA GLY A 480 4.27 7.50 -3.97
C GLY A 480 2.78 7.66 -3.69
N ALA A 481 2.17 6.73 -2.95
CA ALA A 481 0.76 6.81 -2.58
C ALA A 481 0.47 8.06 -1.74
N GLU A 482 1.36 8.41 -0.79
CA GLU A 482 1.12 9.49 0.18
C GLU A 482 1.79 10.85 -0.13
N GLU A 483 2.73 10.94 -1.08
CA GLU A 483 3.38 12.21 -1.42
C GLU A 483 2.38 13.29 -1.89
N ILE A 484 2.61 14.52 -1.42
CA ILE A 484 2.01 15.76 -1.91
C ILE A 484 3.11 16.76 -2.30
N SER A 485 2.85 17.61 -3.28
CA SER A 485 3.77 18.68 -3.67
C SER A 485 3.09 19.81 -4.43
N SER A 486 3.60 21.04 -4.26
CA SER A 486 3.34 22.14 -5.20
C SER A 486 4.26 21.97 -6.42
N SER A 487 3.74 21.32 -7.46
CA SER A 487 4.51 21.10 -8.71
C SER A 487 4.60 22.38 -9.54
N SER A 488 5.64 23.18 -9.29
CA SER A 488 6.01 24.34 -10.10
C SER A 488 6.61 23.96 -11.45
N ALA A 489 6.66 24.91 -12.39
CA ALA A 489 7.15 24.68 -13.75
C ALA A 489 8.68 24.50 -13.76
N GLY A 490 9.13 23.24 -13.83
CA GLY A 490 10.54 22.86 -13.71
C GLY A 490 10.86 21.99 -12.49
N ALA A 491 9.88 21.72 -11.61
CA ALA A 491 10.05 20.81 -10.49
C ALA A 491 10.46 19.39 -10.95
N PRO A 492 11.33 18.69 -10.19
CA PRO A 492 11.73 17.31 -10.50
C PRO A 492 10.53 16.36 -10.47
N ASP A 493 10.59 15.29 -11.28
CA ASP A 493 9.51 14.31 -11.35
C ASP A 493 9.30 13.54 -10.04
N ARG A 494 8.11 12.97 -9.90
CA ARG A 494 7.63 12.29 -8.68
C ARG A 494 8.60 11.23 -8.16
N PHE A 495 9.21 10.42 -9.03
CA PHE A 495 10.16 9.40 -8.56
C PHE A 495 11.48 10.04 -8.12
N SER A 496 11.99 11.04 -8.85
CA SER A 496 13.16 11.81 -8.40
C SER A 496 12.94 12.53 -7.06
N ARG A 497 11.72 13.00 -6.76
CA ARG A 497 11.38 13.54 -5.42
C ARG A 497 11.37 12.47 -4.34
N ILE A 498 10.70 11.34 -4.57
CA ILE A 498 10.62 10.24 -3.59
C ILE A 498 12.01 9.68 -3.28
N LEU A 499 12.85 9.47 -4.30
CA LEU A 499 14.23 9.01 -4.12
C LEU A 499 15.07 10.02 -3.32
N LYS A 500 14.92 11.32 -3.59
CA LYS A 500 15.57 12.38 -2.81
C LYS A 500 15.10 12.37 -1.35
N HIS A 501 13.81 12.16 -1.08
CA HIS A 501 13.30 12.00 0.29
C HIS A 501 13.94 10.81 0.99
N ILE A 502 14.03 9.64 0.35
CA ILE A 502 14.66 8.44 0.95
C ILE A 502 16.12 8.72 1.35
N LEU A 503 16.93 9.25 0.43
CA LEU A 503 18.35 9.53 0.68
C LEU A 503 18.56 10.64 1.75
N THR A 504 17.67 11.62 1.83
CA THR A 504 17.77 12.74 2.78
C THR A 504 17.17 12.45 4.16
N GLN A 505 16.30 11.44 4.26
CA GLN A 505 15.74 10.92 5.52
C GLN A 505 16.55 9.73 6.07
N ARG A 506 17.61 9.32 5.36
CA ARG A 506 18.68 8.43 5.84
C ARG A 506 18.20 7.05 6.34
N SER A 507 17.05 6.59 5.85
CA SER A 507 16.43 5.34 6.23
C SER A 507 15.87 4.63 5.01
N TYR A 508 15.95 3.29 5.01
CA TYR A 508 15.34 2.43 4.01
C TYR A 508 13.81 2.31 4.13
N TYR A 509 13.18 2.89 5.17
CA TYR A 509 11.72 3.07 5.21
C TYR A 509 11.34 4.32 6.06
N PRO A 510 11.37 5.54 5.48
CA PRO A 510 11.13 6.77 6.24
C PRO A 510 9.63 7.11 6.44
N LEU A 511 8.73 6.48 5.67
CA LEU A 511 7.27 6.67 5.72
C LEU A 511 6.69 6.20 7.05
N TYR A 512 5.94 7.06 7.73
CA TYR A 512 5.30 6.74 9.02
C TYR A 512 3.95 7.47 9.17
N PRO A 513 2.85 6.78 9.53
CA PRO A 513 2.72 5.31 9.62
C PRO A 513 3.04 4.60 8.29
N PRO A 514 3.47 3.33 8.32
CA PRO A 514 3.77 2.57 7.11
C PRO A 514 2.50 2.19 6.35
N SER A 515 2.68 1.68 5.12
CA SER A 515 1.58 1.13 4.32
C SER A 515 0.90 -0.05 5.04
N GLU A 516 -0.42 -0.22 4.88
CA GLU A 516 -1.23 -1.24 5.57
C GLU A 516 -0.75 -2.69 5.33
N GLU A 517 0.03 -2.95 4.27
CA GLU A 517 0.63 -4.27 4.00
C GLU A 517 2.00 -4.52 4.67
N MET A 518 2.54 -3.54 5.41
CA MET A 518 3.87 -3.58 6.03
C MET A 518 3.79 -3.72 7.56
N ASN A 519 4.17 -4.87 8.09
CA ASN A 519 4.50 -5.00 9.52
C ASN A 519 5.93 -4.51 9.75
N ILE A 520 6.12 -3.55 10.65
CA ILE A 520 7.44 -3.01 11.02
C ILE A 520 7.70 -3.22 12.51
N ASP A 521 8.93 -3.64 12.81
CA ASP A 521 9.52 -3.57 14.15
C ASP A 521 10.35 -2.29 14.27
N TYR A 522 9.95 -1.36 15.15
CA TYR A 522 10.59 -0.04 15.18
C TYR A 522 11.97 -0.05 15.86
N GLU A 523 12.18 -0.91 16.85
CA GLU A 523 13.50 -1.11 17.48
C GLU A 523 14.49 -1.70 16.44
N GLY A 524 14.05 -2.68 15.65
CA GLY A 524 14.78 -3.22 14.51
C GLY A 524 14.98 -2.21 13.38
N LEU A 525 13.96 -1.41 13.03
CA LEU A 525 14.02 -0.38 11.99
C LEU A 525 15.12 0.64 12.29
N TYR A 526 15.15 1.17 13.51
CA TYR A 526 16.16 2.12 13.98
C TYR A 526 17.58 1.53 13.89
N SER A 527 17.74 0.30 14.40
CA SER A 527 19.04 -0.38 14.49
C SER A 527 19.59 -0.85 13.13
N PHE A 528 18.73 -1.36 12.25
CA PHE A 528 19.14 -2.12 11.06
C PHE A 528 18.67 -1.54 9.71
N ALA A 529 17.69 -0.63 9.69
CA ALA A 529 17.17 0.00 8.47
C ALA A 529 17.58 1.46 8.28
N SER A 530 18.55 1.93 9.08
CA SER A 530 19.23 3.21 8.90
C SER A 530 20.35 3.09 7.84
N MET A 531 20.54 4.11 7.01
CA MET A 531 21.60 4.16 6.00
C MET A 531 22.93 4.57 6.64
N PRO A 532 24.06 3.86 6.44
CA PRO A 532 25.36 4.25 7.01
C PRO A 532 26.03 5.42 6.26
N VAL A 533 25.77 5.51 4.96
CA VAL A 533 26.27 6.52 4.02
C VAL A 533 25.19 6.73 2.95
N THR A 534 25.34 7.76 2.10
CA THR A 534 24.64 7.72 0.81
C THR A 534 25.33 6.71 -0.09
N PRO A 535 24.62 5.68 -0.59
CA PRO A 535 25.22 4.66 -1.44
C PRO A 535 25.52 5.21 -2.84
N ASP A 536 26.55 4.69 -3.52
CA ASP A 536 26.83 5.01 -4.92
C ASP A 536 25.72 4.48 -5.83
N ILE A 537 25.15 3.31 -5.49
CA ILE A 537 24.04 2.68 -6.20
C ILE A 537 22.93 2.29 -5.21
N PHE A 538 21.69 2.69 -5.49
CA PHE A 538 20.51 2.32 -4.70
C PHE A 538 19.54 1.48 -5.53
N ILE A 539 19.42 0.18 -5.23
CA ILE A 539 18.48 -0.74 -5.91
C ILE A 539 17.17 -0.78 -5.11
N ILE A 540 16.09 -0.33 -5.73
CA ILE A 540 14.77 -0.19 -5.13
C ILE A 540 13.70 -0.72 -6.13
N PRO A 541 13.45 -2.05 -6.13
CA PRO A 541 12.50 -2.68 -7.04
C PRO A 541 11.06 -2.28 -6.73
N SER A 542 10.29 -2.03 -7.78
CA SER A 542 8.89 -1.66 -7.69
C SER A 542 8.04 -2.34 -8.77
N GLU A 543 6.75 -2.55 -8.48
CA GLU A 543 5.76 -2.90 -9.51
C GLU A 543 5.57 -1.75 -10.54
N LEU A 544 5.92 -0.51 -10.16
CA LEU A 544 6.05 0.65 -11.05
C LEU A 544 7.05 0.39 -12.20
N ARG A 545 7.00 1.23 -13.24
CA ARG A 545 7.90 1.10 -14.40
C ARG A 545 9.36 1.25 -13.99
N TYR A 546 10.21 0.38 -14.55
CA TYR A 546 11.67 0.44 -14.46
C TYR A 546 12.24 1.81 -14.81
N PHE A 547 13.34 2.18 -14.17
CA PHE A 547 14.13 3.37 -14.49
C PHE A 547 15.55 3.26 -13.92
N ILE A 548 16.45 4.10 -14.44
CA ILE A 548 17.69 4.52 -13.78
C ILE A 548 17.65 6.04 -13.66
N LYS A 549 18.07 6.58 -12.51
CA LYS A 549 18.10 8.00 -12.20
C LYS A 549 19.32 8.34 -11.35
N ASP A 550 20.10 9.34 -11.75
CA ASP A 550 21.03 10.01 -10.83
C ASP A 550 20.23 10.93 -9.90
N ILE A 551 20.39 10.75 -8.60
CA ILE A 551 19.82 11.59 -7.55
C ILE A 551 20.96 12.05 -6.64
N SER A 552 21.45 13.27 -6.85
CA SER A 552 22.53 13.88 -6.07
C SER A 552 23.85 13.07 -6.08
N GLY A 553 24.13 12.33 -7.15
CA GLY A 553 25.30 11.45 -7.30
C GLY A 553 25.03 9.98 -6.99
N CYS A 554 23.89 9.63 -6.39
CA CYS A 554 23.47 8.24 -6.16
C CYS A 554 22.70 7.73 -7.38
N ILE A 555 23.14 6.60 -7.96
CA ILE A 555 22.46 5.95 -9.08
C ILE A 555 21.30 5.09 -8.54
N CYS A 556 20.09 5.64 -8.55
CA CYS A 556 18.88 4.97 -8.14
C CYS A 556 18.30 4.12 -9.28
N ILE A 557 18.02 2.84 -9.01
CA ILE A 557 17.60 1.84 -9.98
C ILE A 557 16.30 1.18 -9.52
N ASN A 558 15.25 1.28 -10.33
CA ASN A 558 14.15 0.33 -10.29
C ASN A 558 14.36 -0.72 -11.40
N PRO A 559 14.79 -1.96 -11.10
CA PRO A 559 14.91 -3.02 -12.10
C PRO A 559 13.56 -3.59 -12.57
N GLY A 560 12.45 -3.22 -11.92
CA GLY A 560 11.14 -3.85 -12.10
C GLY A 560 11.04 -5.21 -11.39
N ARG A 561 10.02 -5.98 -11.78
CA ARG A 561 9.75 -7.35 -11.29
C ARG A 561 9.96 -8.33 -12.45
N LEU A 562 10.60 -9.48 -12.23
CA LEU A 562 10.98 -10.43 -13.28
C LEU A 562 9.77 -11.11 -13.95
N THR A 563 8.68 -11.31 -13.21
CA THR A 563 7.35 -11.63 -13.75
C THR A 563 6.34 -10.56 -13.35
N LYS A 564 5.31 -10.35 -14.18
CA LYS A 564 4.17 -9.49 -13.88
C LYS A 564 2.88 -10.22 -14.26
N GLY A 565 2.29 -10.92 -13.29
CA GLY A 565 1.14 -11.80 -13.51
C GLY A 565 1.46 -12.97 -14.45
N LEU A 566 0.70 -13.09 -15.54
CA LEU A 566 0.80 -14.20 -16.50
C LEU A 566 1.90 -14.05 -17.56
N VAL A 567 2.57 -12.90 -17.62
CA VAL A 567 3.59 -12.60 -18.65
C VAL A 567 4.98 -12.53 -18.04
N GLY A 568 5.99 -12.58 -18.91
CA GLY A 568 7.30 -12.06 -18.52
C GLY A 568 7.14 -10.63 -18.04
N GLY A 569 7.81 -10.30 -16.95
CA GLY A 569 7.81 -8.94 -16.42
C GLY A 569 8.64 -8.03 -17.31
N ASP A 570 9.19 -6.99 -16.72
CA ASP A 570 10.16 -6.18 -17.43
C ASP A 570 11.37 -7.07 -17.74
N PRO A 571 11.89 -7.12 -18.99
CA PRO A 571 12.87 -8.11 -19.39
C PRO A 571 14.13 -7.94 -18.53
N GLY A 572 14.36 -8.92 -17.64
CA GLY A 572 15.28 -8.84 -16.50
C GLY A 572 16.55 -8.08 -16.86
N PRO A 573 16.73 -6.86 -16.34
CA PRO A 573 17.56 -5.88 -17.03
C PRO A 573 19.02 -6.29 -16.96
N ARG A 574 19.63 -6.38 -18.14
CA ARG A 574 21.09 -6.52 -18.27
C ARG A 574 21.74 -5.17 -17.99
N TRP A 575 21.70 -4.76 -16.73
CA TRP A 575 22.58 -3.71 -16.27
C TRP A 575 24.01 -4.25 -16.30
N ARG A 576 24.88 -3.53 -17.01
CA ARG A 576 26.33 -3.57 -16.79
C ARG A 576 26.67 -2.18 -16.27
N PHE A 577 27.00 -2.10 -15.00
CA PHE A 577 27.74 -0.96 -14.50
C PHE A 577 29.18 -1.17 -14.96
N ASP A 578 29.55 -0.54 -16.06
CA ASP A 578 30.95 -0.46 -16.47
C ASP A 578 31.68 0.42 -15.46
N PHE A 579 32.11 -0.19 -14.36
CA PHE A 579 33.10 0.37 -13.43
C PHE A 579 34.47 0.40 -14.10
N ASN A 580 34.59 1.19 -15.15
CA ASN A 580 35.88 1.62 -15.64
C ASN A 580 36.43 2.60 -14.60
N LEU A 581 37.37 2.13 -13.78
CA LEU A 581 37.99 2.91 -12.70
C LEU A 581 38.83 4.10 -13.19
N SER A 582 38.83 4.36 -14.51
CA SER A 582 39.16 5.66 -15.09
C SER A 582 38.14 6.77 -14.81
N LEU A 583 37.06 6.53 -14.06
CA LEU A 583 36.29 7.59 -13.38
C LEU A 583 37.09 8.19 -12.21
N GLY A 584 38.27 8.73 -12.52
CA GLY A 584 38.94 9.72 -11.69
C GLY A 584 38.01 10.92 -11.56
N LYS A 585 37.32 11.02 -10.42
CA LYS A 585 36.36 12.09 -10.12
C LYS A 585 37.02 13.43 -10.45
N PRO A 586 36.50 14.25 -11.39
CA PRO A 586 36.84 15.66 -11.42
C PRO A 586 36.23 16.27 -10.17
N TYR A 587 37.00 16.27 -9.07
CA TYR A 587 36.62 16.90 -7.80
C TYR A 587 36.22 18.33 -8.10
N ASN A 588 34.92 18.61 -8.07
CA ASN A 588 34.38 19.87 -8.52
C ASN A 588 34.64 20.92 -7.43
N LEU A 589 35.82 21.54 -7.51
CA LEU A 589 36.44 22.41 -6.50
C LEU A 589 35.76 23.80 -6.38
N GLU A 590 34.44 23.82 -6.39
CA GLU A 590 33.60 25.01 -6.18
C GLU A 590 32.67 24.85 -4.96
N LYS A 591 33.25 24.68 -3.76
CA LYS A 591 32.63 25.04 -2.48
C LYS A 591 33.61 25.01 -1.29
N PHE A 592 34.39 26.08 -1.14
CA PHE A 592 34.55 26.80 0.14
C PHE A 592 35.09 28.21 -0.15
N PRO A 593 34.61 29.29 0.51
CA PRO A 593 34.78 30.65 -0.02
C PRO A 593 35.81 31.49 0.75
N LEU A 594 36.97 31.78 0.16
CA LEU A 594 37.88 32.84 0.64
C LEU A 594 38.49 33.66 -0.51
N LEU A 595 38.23 34.97 -0.46
CA LEU A 595 39.07 36.09 -0.92
C LEU A 595 39.97 35.89 -2.16
N PHE A 596 39.66 36.59 -3.27
CA PHE A 596 40.53 37.68 -3.75
C PHE A 596 39.83 38.60 -4.77
N ASN A 597 40.24 39.87 -4.81
CA ASN A 597 39.85 40.84 -5.84
C ASN A 597 40.78 40.76 -7.06
N GLY A 598 40.25 40.92 -8.29
CA GLY A 598 41.05 41.54 -9.36
C GLY A 598 40.78 41.18 -10.83
N LEU A 599 40.51 42.22 -11.62
CA LEU A 599 40.85 42.42 -13.05
C LEU A 599 40.40 41.42 -14.16
N LYS A 600 39.41 41.90 -14.92
CA LYS A 600 39.49 42.16 -16.39
C LYS A 600 39.99 41.07 -17.36
N ALA A 601 39.02 40.38 -17.95
CA ALA A 601 38.76 40.26 -19.40
C ALA A 601 39.88 40.49 -20.45
N TYR A 602 39.93 39.59 -21.45
CA TYR A 602 40.19 39.91 -22.86
C TYR A 602 39.37 39.01 -23.81
N LYS A 603 39.19 39.42 -25.07
CA LYS A 603 38.41 38.70 -26.11
C LYS A 603 39.26 38.41 -27.36
N SER A 604 39.25 37.14 -27.81
CA SER A 604 39.35 36.67 -29.22
C SER A 604 40.59 37.18 -30.02
N PRO A 605 40.71 37.04 -31.37
CA PRO A 605 39.94 36.24 -32.36
C PRO A 605 40.81 35.43 -33.39
N PHE A 606 40.12 34.84 -34.40
CA PHE A 606 40.64 34.34 -35.70
C PHE A 606 41.38 32.97 -35.73
N LEU A 607 41.41 32.21 -36.85
CA LEU A 607 40.96 32.45 -38.25
C LEU A 607 40.30 31.19 -38.88
N TRP A 608 40.08 31.16 -40.21
CA TRP A 608 39.23 30.22 -40.98
C TRP A 608 39.90 29.74 -42.30
N ASN A 609 39.15 29.02 -43.16
CA ASN A 609 39.50 28.48 -44.50
C ASN A 609 40.36 27.19 -44.49
N ASP A 610 40.24 26.22 -45.40
CA ASP A 610 39.30 25.91 -46.52
C ASP A 610 39.43 24.37 -46.80
N PHE A 611 38.62 23.63 -47.58
CA PHE A 611 37.49 23.85 -48.51
C PHE A 611 36.64 22.51 -48.52
N LEU A 612 35.67 22.11 -49.37
CA LEU A 612 35.04 22.56 -50.63
C LEU A 612 33.59 21.96 -50.70
N LEU A 613 32.95 21.93 -51.89
CA LEU A 613 31.58 21.46 -52.23
C LEU A 613 31.59 20.83 -53.67
N PRO A 614 30.48 20.37 -54.33
CA PRO A 614 29.03 20.43 -53.98
C PRO A 614 28.17 19.16 -54.29
N SER A 615 26.93 19.10 -53.77
CA SER A 615 25.72 18.73 -54.56
C SER A 615 24.41 18.97 -53.78
N GLY A 616 23.41 19.58 -54.41
CA GLY A 616 22.23 20.18 -53.78
C GLY A 616 21.16 19.27 -53.14
N PRO A 617 20.21 19.89 -52.39
CA PRO A 617 19.14 19.19 -51.68
C PRO A 617 17.92 18.91 -52.57
N GLN A 618 17.23 17.79 -52.32
CA GLN A 618 15.83 17.60 -52.71
C GLN A 618 14.99 17.25 -51.47
N ALA A 619 13.93 18.03 -51.25
CA ALA A 619 12.94 17.74 -50.21
C ALA A 619 11.83 16.86 -50.79
N LEU A 620 11.56 15.72 -50.15
CA LEU A 620 10.37 14.91 -50.41
C LEU A 620 9.62 14.68 -49.10
N SER A 621 8.51 15.38 -48.94
CA SER A 621 7.60 15.29 -47.80
C SER A 621 6.53 14.24 -48.04
N LEU A 622 6.44 13.23 -47.17
CA LEU A 622 5.28 12.35 -47.04
C LEU A 622 4.86 12.23 -45.56
N PRO A 623 3.59 11.89 -45.26
CA PRO A 623 2.86 12.63 -44.23
C PRO A 623 2.89 12.00 -42.83
N GLN A 624 2.81 12.86 -41.82
CA GLN A 624 2.46 12.47 -40.45
C GLN A 624 0.98 12.05 -40.39
N ALA A 625 0.70 10.88 -39.82
CA ALA A 625 -0.65 10.50 -39.43
C ALA A 625 -1.05 11.22 -38.13
N PRO A 626 -2.27 11.79 -38.02
CA PRO A 626 -2.71 12.48 -36.81
C PRO A 626 -3.03 11.50 -35.67
N PRO A 627 -2.75 11.86 -34.40
CA PRO A 627 -3.08 11.01 -33.25
C PRO A 627 -4.61 10.90 -33.04
N PRO A 628 -5.11 9.78 -32.48
CA PRO A 628 -6.53 9.57 -32.23
C PRO A 628 -7.07 10.52 -31.15
N LYS A 629 -8.28 11.05 -31.36
CA LYS A 629 -8.96 11.92 -30.40
C LYS A 629 -9.63 11.10 -29.29
N PRO A 630 -9.63 11.57 -28.03
CA PRO A 630 -10.43 10.96 -26.97
C PRO A 630 -11.94 11.14 -27.22
N PRO A 631 -12.79 10.23 -26.71
CA PRO A 631 -14.24 10.33 -26.88
C PRO A 631 -14.81 11.52 -26.10
N ARG A 632 -15.64 12.34 -26.77
CA ARG A 632 -16.54 13.29 -26.12
C ARG A 632 -17.88 12.60 -25.86
N LEU A 633 -18.46 12.84 -24.69
CA LEU A 633 -19.90 12.70 -24.44
C LEU A 633 -20.46 14.06 -24.01
N HIS A 634 -21.76 14.24 -24.19
CA HIS A 634 -22.41 15.56 -24.20
C HIS A 634 -22.84 16.03 -22.81
N LEU A 635 -22.71 17.33 -22.59
CA LEU A 635 -23.51 18.10 -21.63
C LEU A 635 -24.66 18.75 -22.42
N ASP A 636 -25.90 18.52 -22.01
CA ASP A 636 -27.06 19.25 -22.50
C ASP A 636 -27.56 20.21 -21.41
N GLU A 637 -27.58 21.52 -21.71
CA GLU A 637 -28.18 22.56 -20.87
C GLU A 637 -29.47 23.10 -21.49
N ARG A 638 -30.56 23.16 -20.70
CA ARG A 638 -31.61 24.22 -20.65
C ARG A 638 -32.79 23.76 -19.76
N SER A 639 -33.55 24.62 -19.07
CA SER A 639 -33.52 26.10 -19.00
C SER A 639 -34.30 26.70 -17.81
N LYS A 640 -33.81 27.84 -17.31
CA LYS A 640 -34.58 29.01 -16.78
C LYS A 640 -35.48 28.87 -15.52
N SER A 641 -34.96 29.37 -14.39
CA SER A 641 -35.42 30.57 -13.64
C SER A 641 -36.86 31.09 -13.86
N PRO A 642 -37.57 31.54 -12.81
CA PRO A 642 -37.29 32.90 -12.29
C PRO A 642 -37.33 33.12 -10.76
N VAL A 643 -36.76 34.27 -10.38
CA VAL A 643 -36.64 34.86 -9.03
C VAL A 643 -37.99 35.29 -8.43
N LYS A 644 -38.08 35.31 -7.09
CA LYS A 644 -38.84 36.34 -6.35
C LYS A 644 -38.23 36.63 -4.98
N GLU A 645 -38.05 37.92 -4.68
CA GLU A 645 -37.68 38.46 -3.37
C GLU A 645 -38.95 38.79 -2.54
N VAL A 646 -38.86 38.74 -1.22
CA VAL A 646 -39.69 39.53 -0.28
C VAL A 646 -38.83 39.89 0.94
N GLU A 647 -38.90 41.13 1.40
CA GLU A 647 -38.16 41.64 2.57
C GLU A 647 -38.97 41.58 3.88
N GLY A 648 -38.26 41.70 5.01
CA GLY A 648 -38.82 42.07 6.33
C GLY A 648 -39.15 40.89 7.27
N GLY A 649 -39.01 41.03 8.59
CA GLY A 649 -38.47 42.17 9.35
C GLY A 649 -38.73 42.06 10.87
N ALA A 650 -38.19 43.04 11.62
CA ALA A 650 -38.49 43.35 13.03
C ALA A 650 -37.96 42.45 14.19
N LEU A 651 -36.93 43.00 14.86
CA LEU A 651 -36.87 43.28 16.31
C LEU A 651 -36.83 42.18 17.39
N ARG A 652 -35.64 42.13 18.03
CA ARG A 652 -35.33 41.81 19.45
C ARG A 652 -36.39 42.28 20.47
N PRO A 653 -36.42 41.67 21.68
CA PRO A 653 -35.62 42.23 22.79
C PRO A 653 -34.72 41.20 23.53
N LEU A 654 -33.77 41.74 24.31
CA LEU A 654 -32.88 41.03 25.23
C LEU A 654 -33.61 40.65 26.53
N LEU A 655 -33.15 39.60 27.23
CA LEU A 655 -33.19 39.57 28.71
C LEU A 655 -32.22 38.52 29.31
N SER A 656 -31.46 38.96 30.30
CA SER A 656 -30.62 38.20 31.24
C SER A 656 -30.35 39.13 32.45
N PRO A 657 -29.90 38.65 33.64
CA PRO A 657 -29.58 37.28 34.02
C PRO A 657 -30.37 36.78 35.25
N SER A 658 -30.05 35.58 35.71
CA SER A 658 -30.28 35.15 37.10
C SER A 658 -29.30 34.04 37.47
N ASP A 659 -28.53 34.23 38.54
CA ASP A 659 -27.61 33.21 39.06
C ASP A 659 -28.33 31.97 39.58
N ASN A 660 -27.69 30.81 39.45
CA ASN A 660 -27.70 29.77 40.46
C ASN A 660 -26.43 28.92 40.29
N GLY A 661 -25.50 29.05 41.23
CA GLY A 661 -24.27 28.27 41.24
C GLY A 661 -24.53 26.82 41.64
N ILE A 662 -23.99 25.87 40.88
CA ILE A 662 -23.93 24.45 41.25
C ILE A 662 -22.47 24.12 41.54
N SER A 663 -22.22 23.36 42.61
CA SER A 663 -20.86 23.04 43.06
C SER A 663 -20.14 22.07 42.09
N ALA A 664 -18.81 22.07 42.11
CA ALA A 664 -18.04 21.16 41.25
C ALA A 664 -18.27 19.68 41.57
N GLN A 665 -18.54 19.32 42.83
CA GLN A 665 -18.71 17.93 43.28
C GLN A 665 -20.02 17.30 42.77
N GLU A 666 -21.13 18.04 42.71
CA GLU A 666 -22.41 17.54 42.17
C GLU A 666 -22.36 17.24 40.66
N ARG A 667 -21.30 17.70 39.97
CA ARG A 667 -21.07 17.42 38.54
C ARG A 667 -20.33 16.11 38.31
N GLU A 668 -19.54 15.62 39.28
CA GLU A 668 -18.81 14.35 39.15
C GLU A 668 -19.71 13.13 39.43
N GLU A 669 -20.55 13.17 40.47
CA GLU A 669 -21.49 12.08 40.77
C GLU A 669 -22.46 11.78 39.62
N ARG A 670 -22.90 12.81 38.88
CA ARG A 670 -23.79 12.64 37.71
C ARG A 670 -23.10 12.10 36.47
N ILE A 671 -21.77 12.11 36.41
CA ILE A 671 -20.99 11.49 35.32
C ILE A 671 -20.71 10.02 35.67
N LEU A 672 -20.39 9.72 36.93
CA LEU A 672 -20.15 8.35 37.41
C LEU A 672 -21.40 7.46 37.33
N ALA A 673 -22.60 8.03 37.48
CA ALA A 673 -23.88 7.31 37.37
C ALA A 673 -24.14 6.64 35.99
N HIS A 674 -23.41 7.02 34.92
CA HIS A 674 -23.58 6.44 33.58
C HIS A 674 -22.42 5.53 33.12
N ALA A 675 -21.39 5.33 33.95
CA ALA A 675 -20.23 4.48 33.61
C ALA A 675 -20.42 2.97 33.96
N GLY A 676 -21.62 2.56 34.33
CA GLY A 676 -21.89 1.26 34.98
C GLY A 676 -22.47 0.14 34.11
N SER A 677 -21.99 -0.08 32.87
CA SER A 677 -22.49 -1.23 32.06
C SER A 677 -21.55 -1.74 30.94
N LEU A 678 -20.22 -1.80 31.16
CA LEU A 678 -19.27 -2.41 30.21
C LEU A 678 -18.18 -3.29 30.86
N LEU A 679 -18.44 -3.85 32.05
CA LEU A 679 -17.54 -4.79 32.73
C LEU A 679 -18.27 -6.06 33.20
N SER A 680 -18.70 -6.89 32.25
CA SER A 680 -18.89 -8.33 32.49
C SER A 680 -18.83 -9.13 31.19
N LEU A 681 -17.62 -9.60 30.86
CA LEU A 681 -17.42 -10.78 30.02
C LEU A 681 -16.72 -11.82 30.90
N HIS A 682 -17.53 -12.63 31.58
CA HIS A 682 -17.02 -13.89 32.15
C HIS A 682 -16.58 -14.78 30.99
N VAL A 683 -15.29 -15.11 30.96
CA VAL A 683 -14.76 -16.13 30.06
C VAL A 683 -14.79 -17.45 30.82
N ASP A 684 -15.87 -18.21 30.67
CA ASP A 684 -16.02 -19.55 31.22
C ASP A 684 -15.09 -20.54 30.49
N LEU A 685 -13.80 -20.48 30.80
CA LEU A 685 -12.86 -21.56 30.54
C LEU A 685 -13.19 -22.72 31.48
N GLY A 686 -13.92 -23.71 30.97
CA GLY A 686 -14.21 -24.94 31.70
C GLY A 686 -12.93 -25.63 32.18
N PRO A 687 -12.95 -26.28 33.36
CA PRO A 687 -11.72 -26.68 34.08
C PRO A 687 -10.81 -27.67 33.34
N SER A 688 -11.30 -28.35 32.30
CA SER A 688 -10.53 -29.35 31.55
C SER A 688 -9.28 -28.81 30.85
N ILE A 689 -9.20 -27.51 30.52
CA ILE A 689 -8.10 -26.97 29.68
C ILE A 689 -6.88 -26.55 30.51
N LEU A 690 -7.05 -26.17 31.79
CA LEU A 690 -5.90 -25.81 32.64
C LEU A 690 -5.06 -27.04 33.01
N ASP A 691 -5.72 -28.16 33.33
CA ASP A 691 -5.05 -29.39 33.73
C ASP A 691 -4.20 -29.97 32.57
N ASP A 692 -4.76 -30.00 31.34
CA ASP A 692 -4.04 -30.41 30.12
C ASP A 692 -2.79 -29.55 29.85
N VAL A 693 -2.87 -28.23 30.06
CA VAL A 693 -1.75 -27.30 29.86
C VAL A 693 -0.67 -27.50 30.94
N LEU A 694 -1.06 -27.73 32.19
CA LEU A 694 -0.12 -28.03 33.28
C LEU A 694 0.60 -29.37 33.08
N GLU A 695 -0.10 -30.42 32.63
CA GLU A 695 0.52 -31.74 32.40
C GLU A 695 1.51 -31.78 31.22
N ILE A 696 1.47 -30.77 30.35
CA ILE A 696 2.46 -30.53 29.28
C ILE A 696 3.67 -29.75 29.80
N MET A 697 3.47 -28.77 30.70
CA MET A 697 4.56 -27.96 31.25
C MET A 697 5.49 -28.74 32.19
N ASP A 698 4.99 -29.75 32.91
CA ASP A 698 5.79 -30.62 33.79
C ASP A 698 6.62 -31.70 33.04
N LYS A 699 6.73 -31.63 31.70
CA LYS A 699 7.43 -32.62 30.86
C LYS A 699 8.47 -32.02 29.89
N VAL A 700 9.00 -30.83 30.17
CA VAL A 700 10.05 -30.14 29.39
C VAL A 700 11.29 -29.86 30.24
#